data_AF-A0AAV2YVE1-F1
#
_entry.id   AF-A0AAV2YVE1-F1
#
_cell.length_a   1.000
_cell.length_b   1.000
_cell.length_c   1.000
_cell.angle_alpha   90.00
_cell.angle_beta   90.00
_cell.angle_gamma   90.00
#
_symmetry.space_group_name_H-M   'P 1'
#
loop_
_entity.id
_entity.type
_entity.pdbx_description
1 polymer ?
#
loop_
_entity_poly.entity_id
_entity_poly.type
_entity_poly.pdbx_seq_one_letter_code
_entity_poly.pdbx_strand_id
1 'polypeptide(L)'
;MAMALAVYLASAVHKIPGGDSGELLAEACVRGVAHPPGYPLLLRLLRLVRHVATGMSFAHAANVLNAVLAAAAAACVAHVVDMLTKRQHPWEAIAAGLVFAFSRLVWEHAIGIEVFALNNLLAGVLHVLFVRHCWHPRVDNARWGAFICGLALANQHTIVLLEIPGILWVLWSGRHTFKIADVASFALAYDLSCSFLVGLCACLDTMVFGTTPTRGSWGDTATIAGFARHWTRQEYGTFQLSPRTGKSESLVERLSVYAEDTASEFQTFGVFMSLCGIVYLGTLPKRLRSTLSMLLFYLVVFHSLANIPLDDPLSHAVSSRFSMQPNVIVAIWLGTGLAGLLHTVRSFAPSRLRQHSWVLSTLIGKQFMANWAMFEPTAHDDLLRTYAKSVLDTMPKNALLLSFTDINWNTIRYLQECELYRQDVTHLSLQVMPFPWFTRQHALYPAVDFPAISSDVSTDKASEGYVKYISRFIIQNLRDRAGSVFLDLHAVLHSDIGVHGEYHSVRLRPFGLVWQVQEPLQLVSPLPLYDTFVQWSASDRVRTESIHEAFFTPSVGTRPPVAGTWEFVAVSIVHDSLYQSALHRLSTQIDRQISAIEQLPEYIDELWEAERVLALVTSHIDRTHAFTYSVYDAHKNHMLSRMRVQLALEVLDSVTAKAASTMTQQYLSKWPSVQKLVQETPVTARGEEVRRAVAVFVRRMKTQNDADAAAFEKFVHNRKNQNVANDDQNVKKEKKKGKKRRKQSKNKAGE
;
A
#
# COMPACT_ATOMS: atom_id res chain seq x y z
N MET A 1 -13.77 19.66 -19.26
CA MET A 1 -14.41 19.45 -17.94
C MET A 1 -15.45 18.34 -17.99
N ALA A 2 -16.62 18.52 -18.61
CA ALA A 2 -17.73 17.55 -18.54
C ALA A 2 -17.34 16.10 -18.88
N MET A 3 -16.59 15.87 -19.95
CA MET A 3 -16.16 14.52 -20.32
C MET A 3 -15.19 13.90 -19.32
N ALA A 4 -14.19 14.66 -18.86
CA ALA A 4 -13.26 14.20 -17.81
C ALA A 4 -14.01 13.89 -16.51
N LEU A 5 -14.94 14.77 -16.11
CA LEU A 5 -15.76 14.59 -14.92
C LEU A 5 -16.64 13.34 -15.03
N ALA A 6 -17.31 13.12 -16.16
CA ALA A 6 -18.15 11.93 -16.36
C ALA A 6 -17.33 10.64 -16.21
N VAL A 7 -16.13 10.61 -16.78
CA VAL A 7 -15.20 9.47 -16.67
C VAL A 7 -14.71 9.28 -15.22
N TYR A 8 -14.30 10.36 -14.55
CA TYR A 8 -13.87 10.28 -13.14
C TYR A 8 -14.99 9.87 -12.20
N LEU A 9 -16.21 10.40 -12.36
CA LEU A 9 -17.35 9.99 -11.55
C LEU A 9 -17.73 8.53 -11.80
N ALA A 10 -17.63 8.07 -13.06
CA ALA A 10 -17.85 6.69 -13.40
C ALA A 10 -16.78 5.75 -12.84
N SER A 11 -15.59 6.25 -12.48
CA SER A 11 -14.46 5.48 -11.91
C SER A 11 -14.17 5.82 -10.44
N ALA A 12 -14.94 6.72 -9.82
CA ALA A 12 -14.70 7.19 -8.47
C ALA A 12 -14.95 6.09 -7.45
N VAL A 13 -14.02 5.95 -6.50
CA VAL A 13 -14.13 4.94 -5.44
C VAL A 13 -15.35 5.25 -4.56
N HIS A 14 -16.18 4.25 -4.28
CA HIS A 14 -17.39 4.44 -3.45
C HIS A 14 -17.12 4.40 -1.94
N LYS A 15 -15.99 3.84 -1.54
CA LYS A 15 -15.57 3.73 -0.14
C LYS A 15 -14.26 4.48 0.09
N ILE A 16 -13.61 4.17 1.21
CA ILE A 16 -12.37 4.80 1.63
C ILE A 16 -11.20 4.33 0.73
N PRO A 17 -10.49 5.24 0.04
CA PRO A 17 -9.26 4.91 -0.68
C PRO A 17 -8.07 4.73 0.28
N GLY A 18 -6.94 4.26 -0.25
CA GLY A 18 -5.73 4.01 0.52
C GLY A 18 -4.90 5.24 0.84
N GLY A 19 -3.77 5.02 1.51
CA GLY A 19 -2.79 6.07 1.80
C GLY A 19 -3.26 7.10 2.81
N ASP A 20 -3.13 8.37 2.45
CA ASP A 20 -3.37 9.51 3.34
C ASP A 20 -4.88 9.84 3.43
N SER A 21 -5.68 9.32 2.48
CA SER A 21 -7.14 9.48 2.41
C SER A 21 -7.85 9.24 3.75
N GLY A 22 -7.52 8.16 4.45
CA GLY A 22 -8.15 7.78 5.73
C GLY A 22 -7.88 8.79 6.84
N GLU A 23 -6.65 9.31 6.91
CA GLU A 23 -6.29 10.37 7.85
C GLU A 23 -7.02 11.66 7.52
N LEU A 24 -6.95 12.13 6.27
CA LEU A 24 -7.55 13.40 5.84
C LEU A 24 -9.05 13.45 6.16
N LEU A 25 -9.76 12.35 5.91
CA LEU A 25 -11.17 12.22 6.27
C LEU A 25 -11.41 12.14 7.77
N ALA A 26 -10.61 11.36 8.49
CA ALA A 26 -10.71 11.30 9.96
C ALA A 26 -10.46 12.66 10.61
N GLU A 27 -9.48 13.45 10.15
CA GLU A 27 -9.23 14.81 10.64
C GLU A 27 -10.39 15.77 10.34
N ALA A 28 -11.03 15.63 9.18
CA ALA A 28 -12.25 16.36 8.87
C ALA A 28 -13.41 15.96 9.80
N CYS A 29 -13.44 14.71 10.28
CA CYS A 29 -14.45 14.22 11.21
C CYS A 29 -14.27 14.75 12.63
N VAL A 30 -13.04 14.73 13.14
CA VAL A 30 -12.72 15.14 14.52
C VAL A 30 -12.33 16.61 14.66
N ARG A 31 -12.21 17.33 13.54
CA ARG A 31 -11.70 18.71 13.47
C ARG A 31 -10.27 18.82 14.00
N GLY A 32 -9.42 17.86 13.67
CA GLY A 32 -8.01 17.87 14.05
C GLY A 32 -7.09 18.40 12.94
N VAL A 33 -5.82 18.01 13.04
CA VAL A 33 -4.69 18.46 12.21
C VAL A 33 -4.04 17.25 11.55
N ALA A 34 -3.93 17.25 10.23
CA ALA A 34 -3.30 16.17 9.46
C ALA A 34 -1.77 16.24 9.54
N HIS A 35 -1.08 15.21 9.04
CA HIS A 35 0.36 15.18 8.94
C HIS A 35 0.97 16.44 8.26
N PRO A 36 2.19 16.86 8.63
CA PRO A 36 2.84 18.05 8.10
C PRO A 36 2.84 18.15 6.56
N PRO A 37 2.44 19.30 5.97
CA PRO A 37 2.21 20.61 6.61
C PRO A 37 0.77 20.85 7.11
N GLY A 38 -0.09 19.83 7.12
CA GLY A 38 -1.44 19.87 7.68
C GLY A 38 -2.57 20.10 6.68
N TYR A 39 -2.25 20.42 5.41
CA TYR A 39 -3.21 20.58 4.30
C TYR A 39 -4.49 21.39 4.63
N PRO A 40 -4.36 22.55 5.31
CA PRO A 40 -5.51 23.24 5.90
C PRO A 40 -6.59 23.62 4.89
N LEU A 41 -6.22 23.99 3.65
CA LEU A 41 -7.20 24.32 2.62
C LEU A 41 -8.08 23.10 2.26
N LEU A 42 -7.48 21.94 2.06
CA LEU A 42 -8.23 20.72 1.76
C LEU A 42 -9.11 20.30 2.94
N LEU A 43 -8.58 20.31 4.17
CA LEU A 43 -9.37 19.96 5.36
C LEU A 43 -10.57 20.90 5.54
N ARG A 44 -10.42 22.19 5.24
CA ARG A 44 -11.53 23.15 5.26
C ARG A 44 -12.62 22.77 4.24
N LEU A 45 -12.24 22.39 3.03
CA LEU A 45 -13.18 21.90 2.01
C LEU A 45 -13.86 20.60 2.43
N LEU A 46 -13.11 19.64 2.99
CA LEU A 46 -13.67 18.36 3.44
C LEU A 46 -14.68 18.53 4.58
N ARG A 47 -14.42 19.43 5.53
CA ARG A 47 -15.39 19.77 6.59
C ARG A 47 -16.67 20.39 6.02
N LEU A 48 -16.56 21.20 4.96
CA LEU A 48 -17.72 21.74 4.25
C LEU A 48 -18.49 20.64 3.51
N VAL A 49 -17.79 19.77 2.77
CA VAL A 49 -18.42 18.64 2.06
C VAL A 49 -19.18 17.74 3.02
N ARG A 50 -18.59 17.42 4.18
CA ARG A 50 -19.25 16.63 5.23
C ARG A 50 -20.58 17.25 5.68
N HIS A 51 -20.64 18.58 5.74
CA HIS A 51 -21.85 19.29 6.17
C HIS A 51 -22.93 19.33 5.09
N VAL A 52 -22.55 19.42 3.81
CA VAL A 52 -23.48 19.64 2.70
C VAL A 52 -23.93 18.32 2.04
N ALA A 53 -23.07 17.31 1.98
CA ALA A 53 -23.33 16.05 1.27
C ALA A 53 -24.03 15.01 2.16
N THR A 54 -25.32 15.24 2.46
CA THR A 54 -26.13 14.37 3.35
C THR A 54 -26.69 13.11 2.67
N GLY A 55 -26.70 13.04 1.34
CA GLY A 55 -27.27 11.93 0.56
C GLY A 55 -26.29 10.81 0.21
N MET A 56 -25.03 10.88 0.65
CA MET A 56 -23.96 9.93 0.30
C MET A 56 -23.08 9.64 1.51
N SER A 57 -22.27 8.58 1.47
CA SER A 57 -21.23 8.39 2.47
C SER A 57 -20.20 9.53 2.38
N PHE A 58 -19.60 9.91 3.51
CA PHE A 58 -18.63 11.00 3.52
C PHE A 58 -17.41 10.72 2.63
N ALA A 59 -16.90 9.47 2.61
CA ALA A 59 -15.80 9.09 1.73
C ALA A 59 -16.15 9.26 0.25
N HIS A 60 -17.35 8.81 -0.16
CA HIS A 60 -17.78 8.96 -1.55
C HIS A 60 -17.96 10.44 -1.94
N ALA A 61 -18.56 11.26 -1.06
CA ALA A 61 -18.70 12.69 -1.31
C ALA A 61 -17.34 13.39 -1.46
N ALA A 62 -16.34 12.97 -0.69
CA ALA A 62 -14.97 13.47 -0.80
C ALA A 62 -14.28 13.02 -2.10
N ASN A 63 -14.47 11.79 -2.54
CA ASN A 63 -13.95 11.30 -3.83
C ASN A 63 -14.60 12.05 -5.01
N VAL A 64 -15.91 12.35 -4.93
CA VAL A 64 -16.62 13.19 -5.90
C VAL A 64 -16.05 14.62 -5.93
N LEU A 65 -15.73 15.22 -4.77
CA LEU A 65 -15.03 16.50 -4.72
C LEU A 65 -13.71 16.41 -5.49
N ASN A 66 -12.92 15.35 -5.28
CA ASN A 66 -11.64 15.20 -5.95
C ASN A 66 -11.77 15.06 -7.48
N ALA A 67 -12.77 14.32 -7.95
CA ALA A 67 -13.10 14.20 -9.37
C ALA A 67 -13.46 15.55 -10.00
N VAL A 68 -14.23 16.39 -9.30
CA VAL A 68 -14.58 17.75 -9.75
C VAL A 68 -13.34 18.64 -9.84
N LEU A 69 -12.48 18.60 -8.83
CA LEU A 69 -11.25 19.39 -8.79
C LEU A 69 -10.28 18.98 -9.91
N ALA A 70 -10.08 17.68 -10.14
CA ALA A 70 -9.24 17.16 -11.22
C ALA A 70 -9.79 17.52 -12.61
N ALA A 71 -11.11 17.38 -12.82
CA ALA A 71 -11.74 17.76 -14.09
C ALA A 71 -11.67 19.27 -14.38
N ALA A 72 -11.69 20.10 -13.33
CA ALA A 72 -11.46 21.53 -13.42
C ALA A 72 -9.99 21.86 -13.74
N ALA A 73 -9.03 21.14 -13.15
CA ALA A 73 -7.61 21.28 -13.49
C ALA A 73 -7.34 21.00 -14.98
N ALA A 74 -7.91 19.92 -15.51
CA ALA A 74 -7.86 19.59 -16.94
C ALA A 74 -8.48 20.69 -17.82
N ALA A 75 -9.54 21.34 -17.35
CA ALA A 75 -10.14 22.48 -18.04
C ALA A 75 -9.23 23.72 -18.03
N CYS A 76 -8.50 23.96 -16.94
CA CYS A 76 -7.48 25.00 -16.89
C CYS A 76 -6.34 24.72 -17.89
N VAL A 77 -5.84 23.49 -18.00
CA VAL A 77 -4.83 23.11 -19.02
C VAL A 77 -5.33 23.44 -20.42
N ALA A 78 -6.55 22.99 -20.76
CA ALA A 78 -7.17 23.31 -22.04
C ALA A 78 -7.28 24.83 -22.25
N HIS A 79 -7.75 25.58 -21.25
CA HIS A 79 -7.90 27.03 -21.35
C HIS A 79 -6.56 27.75 -21.55
N VAL A 80 -5.49 27.31 -20.90
CA VAL A 80 -4.14 27.85 -21.11
C VAL A 80 -3.68 27.63 -22.55
N VAL A 81 -3.86 26.44 -23.10
CA VAL A 81 -3.51 26.14 -24.50
C VAL A 81 -4.33 26.99 -25.47
N ASP A 82 -5.64 27.13 -25.24
CA ASP A 82 -6.52 27.98 -26.05
C ASP A 82 -6.05 29.44 -26.04
N MET A 83 -5.65 29.96 -24.88
CA MET A 83 -5.09 31.30 -24.76
C MET A 83 -3.74 31.46 -25.49
N LEU A 84 -2.82 30.51 -25.34
CA LEU A 84 -1.50 30.54 -25.99
C LEU A 84 -1.61 30.47 -27.52
N THR A 85 -2.62 29.76 -28.01
CA THR A 85 -2.91 29.59 -29.45
C THR A 85 -3.88 30.66 -29.98
N LYS A 86 -4.10 31.74 -29.22
CA LYS A 86 -4.95 32.89 -29.59
C LYS A 86 -6.38 32.48 -29.97
N ARG A 87 -6.92 31.42 -29.37
CA ARG A 87 -8.25 30.87 -29.60
C ARG A 87 -8.51 30.35 -31.02
N GLN A 88 -7.45 30.01 -31.75
CA GLN A 88 -7.55 29.49 -33.12
C GLN A 88 -7.58 27.96 -33.17
N HIS A 89 -7.27 27.29 -32.06
CA HIS A 89 -7.08 25.85 -31.97
C HIS A 89 -7.83 25.23 -30.78
N PRO A 90 -9.16 25.41 -30.68
CA PRO A 90 -9.94 24.98 -29.52
C PRO A 90 -9.96 23.45 -29.36
N TRP A 91 -9.89 22.68 -30.45
CA TRP A 91 -9.93 21.22 -30.39
C TRP A 91 -8.62 20.63 -29.89
N GLU A 92 -7.49 21.22 -30.28
CA GLU A 92 -6.16 20.86 -29.79
C GLU A 92 -6.01 21.21 -28.30
N ALA A 93 -6.57 22.34 -27.89
CA ALA A 93 -6.67 22.74 -26.50
C ALA A 93 -7.51 21.75 -25.66
N ILE A 94 -8.69 21.36 -26.14
CA ILE A 94 -9.53 20.34 -25.51
C ILE A 94 -8.79 18.99 -25.44
N ALA A 95 -8.12 18.58 -26.53
CA ALA A 95 -7.35 17.35 -26.57
C ALA A 95 -6.22 17.36 -25.53
N ALA A 96 -5.48 18.47 -25.37
CA ALA A 96 -4.43 18.59 -24.36
C ALA A 96 -4.96 18.41 -22.94
N GLY A 97 -6.10 19.06 -22.61
CA GLY A 97 -6.73 18.91 -21.31
C GLY A 97 -7.22 17.48 -21.05
N LEU A 98 -7.72 16.78 -22.07
CA LEU A 98 -8.19 15.40 -21.94
C LEU A 98 -7.06 14.37 -21.89
N VAL A 99 -5.97 14.60 -22.63
CA VAL A 99 -4.76 13.77 -22.53
C VAL A 99 -4.14 13.91 -21.15
N PHE A 100 -4.11 15.12 -20.58
CA PHE A 100 -3.75 15.34 -19.18
C PHE A 100 -4.71 14.63 -18.22
N ALA A 101 -6.02 14.77 -18.42
CA ALA A 101 -7.02 14.13 -17.57
C ALA A 101 -6.90 12.59 -17.57
N PHE A 102 -6.65 12.00 -18.74
CA PHE A 102 -6.55 10.56 -18.90
C PHE A 102 -5.12 10.03 -18.76
N SER A 103 -4.18 10.86 -18.29
CA SER A 103 -2.88 10.36 -17.81
C SER A 103 -3.10 9.52 -16.55
N ARG A 104 -2.25 8.50 -16.35
CA ARG A 104 -2.41 7.52 -15.28
C ARG A 104 -2.38 8.19 -13.91
N LEU A 105 -1.35 8.98 -13.63
CA LEU A 105 -1.19 9.64 -12.32
C LEU A 105 -2.33 10.62 -12.01
N VAL A 106 -2.78 11.38 -13.02
CA VAL A 106 -3.87 12.36 -12.84
C VAL A 106 -5.19 11.66 -12.60
N TRP A 107 -5.46 10.57 -13.32
CA TRP A 107 -6.70 9.79 -13.13
C TRP A 107 -6.71 9.07 -11.79
N GLU A 108 -5.62 8.41 -11.40
CA GLU A 108 -5.47 7.73 -10.10
C GLU A 108 -5.83 8.66 -8.92
N HIS A 109 -5.31 9.89 -8.95
CA HIS A 109 -5.58 10.88 -7.91
C HIS A 109 -6.83 11.74 -8.17
N ALA A 110 -7.61 11.45 -9.21
CA ALA A 110 -8.93 12.05 -9.44
C ALA A 110 -10.06 11.23 -8.81
N ILE A 111 -9.86 9.92 -8.62
CA ILE A 111 -10.92 8.98 -8.20
C ILE A 111 -10.93 8.66 -6.70
N GLY A 112 -9.85 8.98 -5.98
CA GLY A 112 -9.75 8.87 -4.52
C GLY A 112 -9.28 10.20 -3.90
N ILE A 113 -9.80 10.56 -2.73
CA ILE A 113 -9.53 11.84 -2.07
C ILE A 113 -8.08 11.97 -1.59
N GLU A 114 -7.33 12.82 -2.27
CA GLU A 114 -5.94 13.12 -1.97
C GLU A 114 -5.65 14.60 -2.25
N VAL A 115 -4.51 15.09 -1.79
CA VAL A 115 -4.15 16.52 -1.84
C VAL A 115 -3.84 17.04 -3.25
N PHE A 116 -3.61 16.14 -4.20
CA PHE A 116 -3.02 16.46 -5.49
C PHE A 116 -4.00 17.04 -6.51
N ALA A 117 -5.26 16.62 -6.54
CA ALA A 117 -6.21 17.15 -7.53
C ALA A 117 -6.51 18.64 -7.28
N LEU A 118 -6.67 19.02 -6.00
CA LEU A 118 -6.78 20.43 -5.61
C LEU A 118 -5.52 21.21 -6.01
N ASN A 119 -4.34 20.62 -5.79
CA ASN A 119 -3.09 21.28 -6.15
C ASN A 119 -2.93 21.46 -7.66
N ASN A 120 -3.32 20.47 -8.46
CA ASN A 120 -3.34 20.56 -9.93
C ASN A 120 -4.30 21.66 -10.41
N LEU A 121 -5.45 21.82 -9.76
CA LEU A 121 -6.37 22.93 -10.07
C LEU A 121 -5.73 24.28 -9.77
N LEU A 122 -5.11 24.44 -8.59
CA LEU A 122 -4.46 25.68 -8.20
C LEU A 122 -3.29 26.02 -9.13
N ALA A 123 -2.46 25.03 -9.48
CA ALA A 123 -1.42 25.17 -10.51
C ALA A 123 -2.01 25.58 -11.87
N GLY A 124 -3.11 24.96 -12.31
CA GLY A 124 -3.80 25.32 -13.54
C GLY A 124 -4.33 26.76 -13.54
N VAL A 125 -4.96 27.20 -12.44
CA VAL A 125 -5.43 28.58 -12.27
C VAL A 125 -4.26 29.57 -12.28
N LEU A 126 -3.15 29.26 -11.61
CA LEU A 126 -1.93 30.07 -11.65
C LEU A 126 -1.41 30.21 -13.09
N HIS A 127 -1.38 29.14 -13.88
CA HIS A 127 -0.97 29.22 -15.29
C HIS A 127 -1.94 30.06 -16.14
N VAL A 128 -3.26 30.00 -15.89
CA VAL A 128 -4.23 30.88 -16.54
C VAL A 128 -3.94 32.35 -16.22
N LEU A 129 -3.76 32.69 -14.94
CA LEU A 129 -3.47 34.06 -14.50
C LEU A 129 -2.12 34.55 -15.03
N PHE A 130 -1.12 33.67 -15.02
CA PHE A 130 0.21 33.92 -15.57
C PHE A 130 0.13 34.29 -17.06
N VAL A 131 -0.51 33.45 -17.89
CA VAL A 131 -0.65 33.72 -19.33
C VAL A 131 -1.49 34.97 -19.58
N ARG A 132 -2.56 35.20 -18.80
CA ARG A 132 -3.35 36.45 -18.87
C ARG A 132 -2.50 37.68 -18.61
N HIS A 133 -1.66 37.64 -17.58
CA HIS A 133 -0.75 38.74 -17.26
C HIS A 133 0.29 38.94 -18.36
N CYS A 134 0.85 37.88 -18.93
CA CYS A 134 1.85 38.00 -19.99
C CYS A 134 1.30 38.60 -21.30
N TRP A 135 0.04 38.30 -21.65
CA TRP A 135 -0.65 38.93 -22.78
C TRP A 135 -1.07 40.37 -22.48
N HIS A 136 -1.65 40.59 -21.30
CA HIS A 136 -2.19 41.87 -20.87
C HIS A 136 -1.77 42.13 -19.42
N PRO A 137 -0.60 42.76 -19.19
CA PRO A 137 -0.13 43.06 -17.85
C PRO A 137 -1.14 43.93 -17.11
N ARG A 138 -1.67 43.42 -16.00
CA ARG A 138 -2.61 44.11 -15.10
C ARG A 138 -2.26 43.77 -13.66
N VAL A 139 -2.37 44.76 -12.78
CA VAL A 139 -2.16 44.59 -11.33
C VAL A 139 -3.16 43.58 -10.76
N ASP A 140 -4.40 43.59 -11.22
CA ASP A 140 -5.42 42.64 -10.74
C ASP A 140 -5.06 41.17 -11.02
N ASN A 141 -4.41 40.89 -12.16
CA ASN A 141 -3.92 39.52 -12.44
C ASN A 141 -2.84 39.11 -11.42
N ALA A 142 -1.98 40.06 -11.01
CA ALA A 142 -0.96 39.81 -9.99
C ALA A 142 -1.57 39.68 -8.58
N ARG A 143 -2.61 40.46 -8.25
CA ARG A 143 -3.37 40.34 -6.98
C ARG A 143 -4.05 38.98 -6.85
N TRP A 144 -4.80 38.59 -7.88
CA TRP A 144 -5.41 37.26 -7.93
C TRP A 144 -4.34 36.17 -7.93
N GLY A 145 -3.23 36.37 -8.64
CA GLY A 145 -2.09 35.45 -8.61
C GLY A 145 -1.55 35.26 -7.20
N ALA A 146 -1.27 36.36 -6.48
CA ALA A 146 -0.79 36.33 -5.11
C ALA A 146 -1.77 35.63 -4.16
N PHE A 147 -3.07 35.92 -4.29
CA PHE A 147 -4.12 35.24 -3.52
C PHE A 147 -4.14 33.72 -3.78
N ILE A 148 -4.08 33.29 -5.05
CA ILE A 148 -4.02 31.87 -5.40
C ILE A 148 -2.72 31.23 -4.91
N CYS A 149 -1.57 31.92 -4.96
CA CYS A 149 -0.33 31.40 -4.38
C CYS A 149 -0.49 31.11 -2.87
N GLY A 150 -1.14 32.02 -2.13
CA GLY A 150 -1.45 31.80 -0.71
C GLY A 150 -2.32 30.57 -0.47
N LEU A 151 -3.36 30.38 -1.29
CA LEU A 151 -4.24 29.19 -1.22
C LEU A 151 -3.49 27.90 -1.60
N ALA A 152 -2.66 27.94 -2.63
CA ALA A 152 -1.92 26.77 -3.08
C ALA A 152 -0.88 26.34 -2.06
N LEU A 153 -0.19 27.30 -1.45
CA LEU A 153 0.72 27.04 -0.34
C LEU A 153 -0.02 26.45 0.86
N ALA A 154 -1.23 26.93 1.16
CA ALA A 154 -2.14 26.38 2.17
C ALA A 154 -2.65 24.96 1.86
N ASN A 155 -2.50 24.48 0.63
CA ASN A 155 -2.81 23.09 0.27
C ASN A 155 -1.55 22.23 0.31
N GLN A 156 -0.54 22.52 -0.50
CA GLN A 156 0.64 21.66 -0.63
C GLN A 156 1.90 22.47 -0.97
N HIS A 157 2.95 22.30 -0.16
CA HIS A 157 4.18 23.11 -0.25
C HIS A 157 4.94 23.01 -1.58
N THR A 158 4.85 21.91 -2.30
CA THR A 158 5.61 21.73 -3.54
C THR A 158 5.21 22.71 -4.65
N ILE A 159 4.06 23.38 -4.52
CA ILE A 159 3.65 24.43 -5.45
C ILE A 159 4.65 25.60 -5.51
N VAL A 160 5.42 25.86 -4.44
CA VAL A 160 6.43 26.94 -4.42
C VAL A 160 7.47 26.79 -5.52
N LEU A 161 7.71 25.55 -5.96
CA LEU A 161 8.63 25.23 -7.03
C LEU A 161 8.13 25.73 -8.41
N LEU A 162 6.82 25.92 -8.57
CA LEU A 162 6.23 26.61 -9.72
C LEU A 162 6.11 28.12 -9.45
N GLU A 163 5.71 28.50 -8.24
CA GLU A 163 5.43 29.89 -7.89
C GLU A 163 6.67 30.77 -7.92
N ILE A 164 7.81 30.35 -7.35
CA ILE A 164 9.00 31.20 -7.23
C ILE A 164 9.45 31.71 -8.62
N PRO A 165 9.72 30.86 -9.63
CA PRO A 165 10.11 31.36 -10.95
C PRO A 165 8.98 32.14 -11.63
N GLY A 166 7.72 31.75 -11.42
CA GLY A 166 6.55 32.43 -11.97
C GLY A 166 6.38 33.87 -11.44
N ILE A 167 6.50 34.06 -10.13
CA ILE A 167 6.42 35.36 -9.44
C ILE A 167 7.55 36.27 -9.91
N LEU A 168 8.79 35.78 -9.87
CA LEU A 168 9.96 36.54 -10.34
C LEU A 168 9.76 37.01 -11.79
N TRP A 169 9.20 36.15 -12.64
CA TRP A 169 8.92 36.50 -14.02
C TRP A 169 7.79 37.52 -14.19
N VAL A 170 6.69 37.38 -13.45
CA VAL A 170 5.57 38.35 -13.46
C VAL A 170 6.06 39.74 -13.02
N LEU A 171 6.82 39.82 -11.94
CA LEU A 171 7.40 41.08 -11.45
C LEU A 171 8.37 41.69 -12.48
N TRP A 172 9.27 40.87 -13.05
CA TRP A 172 10.24 41.33 -14.04
C TRP A 172 9.60 41.79 -15.36
N SER A 173 8.59 41.07 -15.85
CA SER A 173 7.92 41.36 -17.12
C SER A 173 6.92 42.51 -17.04
N GLY A 174 6.32 42.71 -15.86
CA GLY A 174 5.39 43.79 -15.56
C GLY A 174 6.04 45.11 -15.12
N ARG A 175 7.37 45.17 -14.93
CA ARG A 175 8.12 46.34 -14.39
C ARG A 175 7.90 47.69 -15.09
N HIS A 176 7.38 47.70 -16.32
CA HIS A 176 7.07 48.92 -17.06
C HIS A 176 5.56 49.26 -17.04
N THR A 177 4.72 48.30 -16.66
CA THR A 177 3.27 48.45 -16.49
C THR A 177 2.95 48.93 -15.08
N PHE A 178 3.66 48.39 -14.10
CA PHE A 178 3.78 49.00 -12.78
C PHE A 178 4.55 50.31 -12.98
N LYS A 179 4.02 51.48 -12.59
CA LYS A 179 4.77 52.74 -12.73
C LYS A 179 6.10 52.58 -11.97
N ILE A 180 7.17 53.23 -12.39
CA ILE A 180 8.47 53.14 -11.70
C ILE A 180 8.40 53.62 -10.23
N ALA A 181 7.42 54.48 -9.91
CA ALA A 181 7.05 54.83 -8.54
C ALA A 181 6.26 53.72 -7.79
N ASP A 182 5.64 52.76 -8.51
CA ASP A 182 4.82 51.65 -8.00
C ASP A 182 5.60 50.33 -7.84
N VAL A 183 6.62 50.06 -8.68
CA VAL A 183 7.49 48.86 -8.56
C VAL A 183 8.41 48.95 -7.33
N ALA A 184 8.80 50.17 -6.98
CA ALA A 184 9.63 50.46 -5.81
C ALA A 184 8.80 50.94 -4.60
N SER A 185 7.50 51.21 -4.75
CA SER A 185 6.71 51.62 -3.59
C SER A 185 6.23 50.41 -2.81
N PHE A 186 6.50 50.51 -1.52
CA PHE A 186 5.92 49.73 -0.45
C PHE A 186 4.44 49.40 -0.66
N ALA A 187 3.64 50.24 -1.34
CA ALA A 187 2.22 50.05 -1.59
C ALA A 187 1.87 48.82 -2.45
N LEU A 188 2.52 48.60 -3.61
CA LEU A 188 2.23 47.43 -4.45
C LEU A 188 2.69 46.13 -3.77
N ALA A 189 3.88 46.16 -3.17
CA ALA A 189 4.40 45.02 -2.41
C ALA A 189 3.48 44.68 -1.23
N TYR A 190 3.00 45.70 -0.51
CA TYR A 190 2.04 45.55 0.58
C TYR A 190 0.70 44.96 0.12
N ASP A 191 0.14 45.46 -0.99
CA ASP A 191 -1.13 44.98 -1.55
C ASP A 191 -1.07 43.52 -2.03
N LEU A 192 0.00 43.16 -2.76
CA LEU A 192 0.24 41.77 -3.16
C LEU A 192 0.49 40.87 -1.94
N SER A 193 1.21 41.36 -0.93
CA SER A 193 1.44 40.63 0.33
C SER A 193 0.13 40.41 1.08
N CYS A 194 -0.74 41.43 1.17
CA CYS A 194 -2.06 41.30 1.78
C CYS A 194 -2.91 40.27 1.03
N SER A 195 -2.93 40.32 -0.31
CA SER A 195 -3.65 39.34 -1.14
C SER A 195 -3.15 37.91 -0.88
N PHE A 196 -1.83 37.71 -0.81
CA PHE A 196 -1.21 36.43 -0.48
C PHE A 196 -1.59 35.95 0.93
N LEU A 197 -1.50 36.83 1.93
CA LEU A 197 -1.84 36.49 3.32
C LEU A 197 -3.33 36.16 3.50
N VAL A 198 -4.22 36.81 2.73
CA VAL A 198 -5.64 36.45 2.68
C VAL A 198 -5.83 35.06 2.09
N GLY A 199 -5.07 34.68 1.05
CA GLY A 199 -5.06 33.30 0.54
C GLY A 199 -4.54 32.30 1.57
N LEU A 200 -3.47 32.66 2.29
CA LEU A 200 -2.84 31.83 3.32
C LEU A 200 -3.65 31.74 4.62
N CYS A 201 -4.76 32.48 4.76
CA CYS A 201 -5.56 32.49 5.99
C CYS A 201 -6.11 31.11 6.37
N ALA A 202 -6.18 30.16 5.43
CA ALA A 202 -6.51 28.78 5.72
C ALA A 202 -5.58 28.14 6.76
N CYS A 203 -4.31 28.53 6.81
CA CYS A 203 -3.35 28.01 7.79
C CYS A 203 -3.67 28.36 9.24
N LEU A 204 -4.52 29.38 9.48
CA LEU A 204 -5.01 29.69 10.82
C LEU A 204 -5.88 28.55 11.39
N ASP A 205 -6.55 27.76 10.53
CA ASP A 205 -7.31 26.59 10.97
C ASP A 205 -6.42 25.61 11.72
N THR A 206 -5.20 25.37 11.24
CA THR A 206 -4.23 24.48 11.87
C THR A 206 -3.91 24.92 13.30
N MET A 207 -3.83 26.22 13.56
CA MET A 207 -3.61 26.76 14.91
C MET A 207 -4.85 26.63 15.79
N VAL A 208 -6.02 27.01 15.25
CA VAL A 208 -7.29 26.96 15.98
C VAL A 208 -7.62 25.53 16.40
N PHE A 209 -7.55 24.58 15.48
CA PHE A 209 -7.81 23.16 15.75
C PHE A 209 -6.71 22.53 16.59
N GLY A 210 -5.48 23.00 16.45
CA GLY A 210 -4.34 22.62 17.29
C GLY A 210 -4.54 22.89 18.79
N THR A 211 -5.45 23.78 19.19
CA THR A 211 -5.69 24.06 20.62
C THR A 211 -6.31 22.89 21.37
N THR A 212 -7.11 22.06 20.69
CA THR A 212 -7.81 20.93 21.30
C THR A 212 -7.21 19.64 20.76
N PRO A 213 -6.53 18.82 21.59
CA PRO A 213 -5.96 17.57 21.12
C PRO A 213 -7.08 16.58 20.77
N THR A 214 -6.97 15.96 19.60
CA THR A 214 -7.86 14.91 19.11
C THR A 214 -7.07 13.62 18.89
N ARG A 215 -7.76 12.48 18.99
CA ARG A 215 -7.11 11.16 18.90
C ARG A 215 -6.44 10.97 17.55
N GLY A 216 -5.14 10.75 17.55
CA GLY A 216 -4.39 10.41 16.35
C GLY A 216 -4.02 11.60 15.46
N SER A 217 -4.40 12.82 15.83
CA SER A 217 -4.04 14.02 15.08
C SER A 217 -2.58 14.42 15.27
N TRP A 218 -2.02 15.14 14.30
CA TRP A 218 -0.61 15.49 14.31
C TRP A 218 -0.29 16.82 14.99
N GLY A 219 0.85 16.83 15.67
CA GLY A 219 1.54 18.04 16.10
C GLY A 219 0.95 18.72 17.34
N ASP A 220 1.75 19.63 17.90
CA ASP A 220 1.25 20.67 18.80
C ASP A 220 1.27 22.01 18.06
N THR A 221 0.18 22.36 17.41
CA THR A 221 0.07 23.59 16.61
C THR A 221 -0.64 24.73 17.35
N ALA A 222 -0.89 24.58 18.66
CA ALA A 222 -1.58 25.60 19.47
C ALA A 222 -0.78 26.90 19.64
N THR A 223 0.54 26.83 19.52
CA THR A 223 1.45 27.98 19.65
C THR A 223 2.07 28.35 18.30
N ILE A 224 2.59 29.57 18.17
CA ILE A 224 3.29 30.02 16.94
C ILE A 224 4.51 29.13 16.66
N ALA A 225 5.29 28.77 17.70
CA ALA A 225 6.46 27.91 17.56
C ALA A 225 6.07 26.49 17.11
N GLY A 226 4.98 25.96 17.69
CA GLY A 226 4.43 24.66 17.33
C GLY A 226 3.87 24.62 15.91
N PHE A 227 3.10 25.65 15.53
CA PHE A 227 2.65 25.86 14.16
C PHE A 227 3.83 25.98 13.19
N ALA A 228 4.85 26.76 13.51
CA ALA A 228 6.03 26.92 12.66
C ALA A 228 6.78 25.59 12.46
N ARG A 229 6.94 24.78 13.52
CA ARG A 229 7.52 23.43 13.46
C ARG A 229 6.76 22.54 12.48
N HIS A 230 5.45 22.43 12.69
CA HIS A 230 4.56 21.60 11.89
C HIS A 230 4.48 22.07 10.44
N TRP A 231 4.28 23.37 10.23
CA TRP A 231 4.20 23.99 8.92
C TRP A 231 5.50 23.80 8.13
N THR A 232 6.66 24.07 8.74
CA THR A 232 7.96 23.85 8.10
C THR A 232 8.35 22.37 7.97
N ARG A 233 7.49 21.44 8.41
CA ARG A 233 7.74 19.99 8.37
C ARG A 233 9.03 19.62 9.08
N GLN A 234 9.35 20.31 10.18
CA GLN A 234 10.56 20.04 10.95
C GLN A 234 10.57 18.60 11.50
N GLU A 235 9.40 18.01 11.74
CA GLU A 235 9.23 16.60 12.13
C GLU A 235 9.81 15.61 11.11
N TYR A 236 9.90 15.99 9.84
CA TYR A 236 10.53 15.19 8.78
C TYR A 236 11.97 15.62 8.47
N GLY A 237 12.42 16.79 8.92
CA GLY A 237 13.71 17.39 8.55
C GLY A 237 13.63 18.61 7.60
N THR A 238 12.46 19.24 7.46
CA THR A 238 12.13 20.44 6.64
C THR A 238 12.31 20.32 5.13
N PHE A 239 13.45 19.82 4.65
CA PHE A 239 13.77 19.65 3.24
C PHE A 239 13.93 18.17 2.85
N GLN A 240 13.25 17.30 3.59
CA GLN A 240 13.20 15.87 3.35
C GLN A 240 11.77 15.48 2.97
N LEU A 241 11.66 14.54 2.03
CA LEU A 241 10.39 13.95 1.64
C LEU A 241 9.92 12.91 2.68
N SER A 242 10.85 12.12 3.20
CA SER A 242 10.63 11.07 4.20
C SER A 242 11.66 11.16 5.33
N PRO A 243 11.30 10.85 6.59
CA PRO A 243 12.28 10.79 7.69
C PRO A 243 13.25 9.60 7.59
N ARG A 244 13.07 8.68 6.62
CA ARG A 244 13.93 7.51 6.42
C ARG A 244 15.34 7.95 6.01
N THR A 245 16.34 7.35 6.66
CA THR A 245 17.77 7.52 6.35
C THR A 245 18.27 6.29 5.59
N GLY A 246 18.75 6.48 4.35
CA GLY A 246 19.23 5.40 3.49
C GLY A 246 20.01 5.93 2.28
N LYS A 247 20.72 5.04 1.56
CA LYS A 247 21.35 5.42 0.27
C LYS A 247 20.25 5.81 -0.71
N SER A 248 20.24 7.05 -1.15
CA SER A 248 19.32 7.57 -2.15
C SER A 248 19.99 7.64 -3.52
N GLU A 249 19.22 7.40 -4.58
CA GLU A 249 19.62 7.62 -5.97
C GLU A 249 20.10 9.05 -6.19
N SER A 250 21.03 9.20 -7.14
CA SER A 250 21.56 10.49 -7.58
C SER A 250 20.51 11.33 -8.30
N LEU A 251 20.77 12.64 -8.41
CA LEU A 251 19.92 13.56 -9.16
C LEU A 251 19.69 13.10 -10.61
N VAL A 252 20.74 12.58 -11.27
CA VAL A 252 20.66 12.13 -12.66
C VAL A 252 19.74 10.93 -12.78
N GLU A 253 19.86 9.94 -11.89
CA GLU A 253 18.99 8.76 -11.87
C GLU A 253 17.53 9.17 -11.63
N ARG A 254 17.26 10.09 -10.69
CA ARG A 254 15.91 10.60 -10.43
C ARG A 254 15.31 11.35 -11.62
N LEU A 255 16.11 12.15 -12.32
CA LEU A 255 15.68 12.84 -13.53
C LEU A 255 15.42 11.87 -14.69
N SER A 256 16.21 10.79 -14.81
CA SER A 256 15.96 9.72 -15.78
C SER A 256 14.65 9.00 -15.49
N VAL A 257 14.40 8.64 -14.24
CA VAL A 257 13.12 8.04 -13.80
C VAL A 257 11.95 8.98 -14.09
N TYR A 258 12.07 10.27 -13.79
CA TYR A 258 11.03 11.26 -14.16
C TYR A 258 10.77 11.30 -15.68
N ALA A 259 11.83 11.24 -16.50
CA ALA A 259 11.68 11.25 -17.96
C ALA A 259 10.98 9.98 -18.47
N GLU A 260 11.30 8.81 -17.91
CA GLU A 260 10.65 7.54 -18.19
C GLU A 260 9.17 7.56 -17.78
N ASP A 261 8.88 8.01 -16.55
CA ASP A 261 7.52 8.19 -16.05
C ASP A 261 6.72 9.13 -16.95
N THR A 262 7.27 10.30 -17.29
CA THR A 262 6.59 11.28 -18.16
C THR A 262 6.31 10.70 -19.55
N ALA A 263 7.24 9.92 -20.09
CA ALA A 263 7.07 9.23 -21.37
C ALA A 263 5.99 8.12 -21.29
N SER A 264 5.86 7.45 -20.16
CA SER A 264 4.78 6.50 -19.89
C SER A 264 3.43 7.22 -19.76
N GLU A 265 3.39 8.32 -19.01
CA GLU A 265 2.17 9.11 -18.74
C GLU A 265 1.55 9.71 -20.00
N PHE A 266 2.36 10.31 -20.88
CA PHE A 266 1.90 10.99 -22.09
C PHE A 266 2.12 10.20 -23.38
N GLN A 267 2.67 8.99 -23.28
CA GLN A 267 3.20 8.21 -24.39
C GLN A 267 4.37 8.93 -25.10
N THR A 268 5.20 8.20 -25.85
CA THR A 268 6.32 8.77 -26.61
C THR A 268 5.89 9.90 -27.56
N PHE A 269 4.68 9.79 -28.13
CA PHE A 269 4.11 10.84 -28.99
C PHE A 269 3.83 12.14 -28.23
N GLY A 270 3.32 12.07 -26.99
CA GLY A 270 3.05 13.26 -26.19
C GLY A 270 4.32 14.01 -25.79
N VAL A 271 5.41 13.28 -25.52
CA VAL A 271 6.74 13.88 -25.28
C VAL A 271 7.23 14.59 -26.54
N PHE A 272 7.15 13.95 -27.70
CA PHE A 272 7.52 14.57 -28.98
C PHE A 272 6.72 15.85 -29.25
N MET A 273 5.39 15.83 -29.03
CA MET A 273 4.53 17.02 -29.15
C MET A 273 4.89 18.10 -28.14
N SER A 274 5.31 17.73 -26.93
CA SER A 274 5.77 18.70 -25.93
C SER A 274 7.04 19.43 -26.40
N LEU A 275 7.99 18.71 -27.02
CA LEU A 275 9.17 19.31 -27.63
C LEU A 275 8.81 20.27 -28.77
N CYS A 276 7.87 19.88 -29.65
CA CYS A 276 7.31 20.78 -30.66
C CYS A 276 6.66 22.02 -30.03
N GLY A 277 6.00 21.87 -28.88
CA GLY A 277 5.42 22.95 -28.10
C GLY A 277 6.45 23.97 -27.61
N ILE A 278 7.62 23.51 -27.17
CA ILE A 278 8.74 24.40 -26.78
C ILE A 278 9.18 25.24 -27.97
N VAL A 279 9.30 24.64 -29.16
CA VAL A 279 9.64 25.36 -30.40
C VAL A 279 8.56 26.38 -30.73
N TYR A 280 7.28 26.01 -30.62
CA TYR A 280 6.16 26.93 -30.82
C TYR A 280 6.19 28.09 -29.82
N LEU A 281 6.47 27.84 -28.54
CA LEU A 281 6.65 28.89 -27.52
C LEU A 281 7.79 29.85 -27.88
N GLY A 282 8.82 29.38 -28.58
CA GLY A 282 9.89 30.23 -29.13
C GLY A 282 9.38 31.31 -30.08
N THR A 283 8.26 31.06 -30.78
CA THR A 283 7.61 32.02 -31.68
C THR A 283 6.75 33.06 -30.93
N LEU A 284 6.42 32.78 -29.66
CA LEU A 284 5.63 33.69 -28.83
C LEU A 284 6.50 34.80 -28.22
N PRO A 285 5.88 35.91 -27.76
CA PRO A 285 6.56 36.96 -27.02
C PRO A 285 7.45 36.39 -25.91
N LYS A 286 8.64 37.00 -25.70
CA LYS A 286 9.61 36.58 -24.66
C LYS A 286 8.95 36.30 -23.32
N ARG A 287 7.96 37.11 -22.94
CA ARG A 287 7.14 37.01 -21.73
C ARG A 287 6.44 35.66 -21.53
N LEU A 288 6.22 34.86 -22.56
CA LEU A 288 5.54 33.56 -22.45
C LEU A 288 6.50 32.36 -22.37
N ARG A 289 7.82 32.58 -22.36
CA ARG A 289 8.83 31.51 -22.40
C ARG A 289 9.29 30.99 -21.03
N SER A 290 8.87 31.60 -19.93
CA SER A 290 9.35 31.25 -18.57
C SER A 290 8.80 29.94 -18.01
N THR A 291 7.84 29.29 -18.70
CA THR A 291 7.39 27.95 -18.32
C THR A 291 8.54 26.95 -18.32
N LEU A 292 9.58 27.16 -19.16
CA LEU A 292 10.78 26.32 -19.16
C LEU A 292 11.60 26.51 -17.89
N SER A 293 11.79 27.76 -17.42
CA SER A 293 12.49 28.01 -16.15
C SER A 293 11.71 27.47 -14.95
N MET A 294 10.37 27.54 -14.97
CA MET A 294 9.51 26.93 -13.95
C MET A 294 9.72 25.41 -13.90
N LEU A 295 9.65 24.74 -15.06
CA LEU A 295 9.86 23.30 -15.14
C LEU A 295 11.27 22.90 -14.67
N LEU A 296 12.32 23.55 -15.17
CA LEU A 296 13.70 23.23 -14.80
C LEU A 296 13.96 23.44 -13.31
N PHE A 297 13.46 24.55 -12.73
CA PHE A 297 13.60 24.79 -11.30
C PHE A 297 12.87 23.74 -10.48
N TYR A 298 11.65 23.36 -10.87
CA TYR A 298 10.91 22.28 -10.20
C TYR A 298 11.69 20.98 -10.20
N LEU A 299 12.13 20.52 -11.38
CA LEU A 299 12.80 19.22 -11.52
C LEU A 299 14.12 19.20 -10.76
N VAL A 300 14.95 20.24 -10.88
CA VAL A 300 16.24 20.28 -10.18
C VAL A 300 16.06 20.30 -8.67
N VAL A 301 15.20 21.18 -8.15
CA VAL A 301 15.04 21.35 -6.70
C VAL A 301 14.34 20.17 -6.07
N PHE A 302 13.22 19.70 -6.64
CA PHE A 302 12.49 18.54 -6.10
C PHE A 302 13.37 17.29 -6.08
N HIS A 303 14.00 16.93 -7.21
CA HIS A 303 14.78 15.71 -7.29
C HIS A 303 16.13 15.80 -6.55
N SER A 304 16.60 17.00 -6.20
CA SER A 304 17.76 17.18 -5.31
C SER A 304 17.40 17.03 -3.82
N LEU A 305 16.13 17.24 -3.45
CA LEU A 305 15.65 17.15 -2.06
C LEU A 305 14.88 15.84 -1.77
N ALA A 306 14.40 15.16 -2.82
CA ALA A 306 13.73 13.88 -2.68
C ALA A 306 14.71 12.83 -2.14
N ASN A 307 14.43 12.30 -0.95
CA ASN A 307 15.29 11.35 -0.23
C ASN A 307 14.61 9.98 -0.01
N ILE A 308 13.76 9.57 -0.94
CA ILE A 308 13.06 8.27 -0.91
C ILE A 308 13.65 7.34 -1.98
N PRO A 309 13.92 6.06 -1.67
CA PRO A 309 14.40 5.10 -2.66
C PRO A 309 13.34 4.81 -3.72
N LEU A 310 13.77 4.50 -4.95
CA LEU A 310 12.93 4.31 -6.13
C LEU A 310 12.89 2.85 -6.61
N ASP A 311 13.65 1.95 -5.98
CA ASP A 311 13.64 0.51 -6.25
C ASP A 311 12.39 -0.19 -5.71
N ASP A 312 11.87 0.28 -4.58
CA ASP A 312 10.59 -0.16 -4.01
C ASP A 312 9.40 0.45 -4.79
N PRO A 313 8.48 -0.37 -5.34
CA PRO A 313 7.35 0.12 -6.15
C PRO A 313 6.43 1.13 -5.43
N LEU A 314 6.19 0.95 -4.12
CA LEU A 314 5.35 1.87 -3.35
C LEU A 314 6.07 3.20 -3.14
N SER A 315 7.35 3.16 -2.78
CA SER A 315 8.18 4.36 -2.63
C SER A 315 8.31 5.14 -3.95
N HIS A 316 8.44 4.42 -5.08
CA HIS A 316 8.37 5.01 -6.41
C HIS A 316 7.01 5.68 -6.67
N ALA A 317 5.90 5.02 -6.35
CA ALA A 317 4.55 5.59 -6.48
C ALA A 317 4.40 6.88 -5.63
N VAL A 318 4.87 6.86 -4.38
CA VAL A 318 4.87 8.02 -3.46
C VAL A 318 5.71 9.19 -3.98
N SER A 319 6.79 8.92 -4.73
CA SER A 319 7.60 9.95 -5.39
C SER A 319 6.91 10.48 -6.66
N SER A 320 6.40 9.58 -7.52
CA SER A 320 5.84 9.92 -8.84
C SER A 320 4.59 10.81 -8.77
N ARG A 321 3.80 10.76 -7.69
CA ARG A 321 2.66 11.69 -7.49
C ARG A 321 3.06 13.17 -7.52
N PHE A 322 4.30 13.51 -7.17
CA PHE A 322 4.82 14.88 -7.27
C PHE A 322 5.17 15.32 -8.71
N SER A 323 5.19 14.40 -9.67
CA SER A 323 5.37 14.70 -11.09
C SER A 323 4.12 15.32 -11.73
N MET A 324 2.95 15.28 -11.09
CA MET A 324 1.72 15.86 -11.65
C MET A 324 1.82 17.37 -11.92
N GLN A 325 2.47 18.14 -11.04
CA GLN A 325 2.64 19.58 -11.20
C GLN A 325 3.52 19.96 -12.41
N PRO A 326 4.74 19.42 -12.58
CA PRO A 326 5.52 19.67 -13.79
C PRO A 326 4.82 19.10 -15.03
N ASN A 327 4.05 18.01 -14.89
CA ASN A 327 3.23 17.46 -15.97
C ASN A 327 2.12 18.40 -16.45
N VAL A 328 1.65 19.36 -15.63
CA VAL A 328 0.77 20.45 -16.10
C VAL A 328 1.46 21.26 -17.20
N ILE A 329 2.74 21.61 -17.02
CA ILE A 329 3.54 22.34 -18.01
C ILE A 329 3.76 21.49 -19.26
N VAL A 330 4.12 20.21 -19.09
CA VAL A 330 4.29 19.26 -20.19
C VAL A 330 3.01 19.16 -21.02
N ALA A 331 1.84 19.01 -20.38
CA ALA A 331 0.56 18.95 -21.08
C ALA A 331 0.21 20.25 -21.82
N ILE A 332 0.54 21.42 -21.25
CA ILE A 332 0.39 22.71 -21.94
C ILE A 332 1.26 22.73 -23.21
N TRP A 333 2.52 22.28 -23.11
CA TRP A 333 3.43 22.22 -24.26
C TRP A 333 2.98 21.22 -25.31
N LEU A 334 2.49 20.04 -24.89
CA LEU A 334 1.87 19.07 -25.79
C LEU A 334 0.75 19.72 -26.60
N GLY A 335 -0.13 20.48 -25.94
CA GLY A 335 -1.23 21.17 -26.60
C GLY A 335 -0.80 22.26 -27.58
N THR A 336 0.19 23.09 -27.21
CA THR A 336 0.71 24.12 -28.13
C THR A 336 1.48 23.51 -29.31
N GLY A 337 2.21 22.40 -29.08
CA GLY A 337 2.89 21.64 -30.13
C GLY A 337 1.92 21.01 -31.11
N LEU A 338 0.84 20.43 -30.59
CA LEU A 338 -0.25 19.87 -31.39
C LEU A 338 -0.92 20.95 -32.26
N ALA A 339 -1.21 22.12 -31.68
CA ALA A 339 -1.75 23.26 -32.42
C ALA A 339 -0.79 23.75 -33.52
N GLY A 340 0.50 23.93 -33.20
CA GLY A 340 1.51 24.38 -34.16
C GLY A 340 1.74 23.41 -35.32
N LEU A 341 1.84 22.11 -35.02
CA LEU A 341 2.01 21.07 -36.04
C LEU A 341 0.78 20.97 -36.94
N LEU A 342 -0.42 20.88 -36.36
CA LEU A 342 -1.65 20.78 -37.14
C LEU A 342 -1.93 22.05 -37.95
N HIS A 343 -1.55 23.23 -37.44
CA HIS A 343 -1.56 24.46 -38.23
C HIS A 343 -0.69 24.35 -39.49
N THR A 344 0.54 23.86 -39.32
CA THR A 344 1.50 23.68 -40.42
C THR A 344 1.00 22.64 -41.42
N VAL A 345 0.45 21.52 -40.96
CA VAL A 345 -0.13 20.50 -41.85
C VAL A 345 -1.31 21.07 -42.63
N ARG A 346 -2.18 21.87 -42.00
CA ARG A 346 -3.33 22.52 -42.67
C ARG A 346 -2.92 23.45 -43.80
N SER A 347 -1.77 24.12 -43.72
CA SER A 347 -1.31 25.01 -44.79
C SER A 347 -0.85 24.27 -46.04
N PHE A 348 -0.51 22.98 -45.93
CA PHE A 348 -0.03 22.16 -47.06
C PHE A 348 -1.03 21.08 -47.53
N ALA A 349 -2.06 20.74 -46.74
CA ALA A 349 -2.96 19.62 -47.03
C ALA A 349 -4.21 19.99 -47.88
N PRO A 350 -4.68 19.09 -48.77
CA PRO A 350 -5.94 19.26 -49.51
C PRO A 350 -7.17 19.31 -48.59
N SER A 351 -8.27 19.92 -49.07
CA SER A 351 -9.47 20.22 -48.26
C SER A 351 -10.09 19.05 -47.51
N ARG A 352 -10.02 17.83 -48.05
CA ARG A 352 -10.56 16.60 -47.45
C ARG A 352 -9.70 16.06 -46.30
N LEU A 353 -8.40 16.34 -46.28
CA LEU A 353 -7.46 15.97 -45.21
C LEU A 353 -7.44 16.98 -44.05
N ARG A 354 -8.21 18.07 -44.13
CA ARG A 354 -8.31 19.08 -43.06
C ARG A 354 -9.12 18.62 -41.83
N GLN A 355 -9.81 17.48 -41.91
CA GLN A 355 -10.54 16.90 -40.77
C GLN A 355 -9.58 16.12 -39.87
N HIS A 356 -8.95 16.83 -38.93
CA HIS A 356 -8.01 16.25 -37.95
C HIS A 356 -8.70 15.72 -36.68
N SER A 357 -10.05 15.72 -36.66
CA SER A 357 -10.84 15.18 -35.56
C SER A 357 -10.49 13.72 -35.27
N TRP A 358 -10.19 12.92 -36.29
CA TRP A 358 -9.75 11.53 -36.14
C TRP A 358 -8.41 11.41 -35.41
N VAL A 359 -7.44 12.28 -35.72
CA VAL A 359 -6.12 12.27 -35.03
C VAL A 359 -6.29 12.59 -33.56
N LEU A 360 -7.04 13.67 -33.24
CA LEU A 360 -7.30 14.07 -31.87
C LEU A 360 -8.10 13.01 -31.10
N SER A 361 -9.14 12.44 -31.73
CA SER A 361 -9.96 11.38 -31.13
C SER A 361 -9.17 10.11 -30.91
N THR A 362 -8.26 9.76 -31.83
CA THR A 362 -7.36 8.61 -31.68
C THR A 362 -6.38 8.82 -30.55
N LEU A 363 -5.81 10.02 -30.40
CA LEU A 363 -4.90 10.35 -29.30
C LEU A 363 -5.61 10.24 -27.95
N ILE A 364 -6.77 10.90 -27.81
CA ILE A 364 -7.59 10.87 -26.58
C ILE A 364 -8.04 9.45 -26.30
N GLY A 365 -8.55 8.74 -27.32
CA GLY A 365 -9.03 7.37 -27.21
C GLY A 365 -7.92 6.39 -26.82
N LYS A 366 -6.71 6.52 -27.38
CA LYS A 366 -5.57 5.70 -27.00
C LYS A 366 -5.13 5.97 -25.56
N GLN A 367 -5.11 7.24 -25.14
CA GLN A 367 -4.79 7.60 -23.75
C GLN A 367 -5.82 7.03 -22.77
N PHE A 368 -7.11 7.17 -23.09
CA PHE A 368 -8.21 6.61 -22.32
C PHE A 368 -8.11 5.08 -22.23
N MET A 369 -7.99 4.38 -23.38
CA MET A 369 -7.96 2.92 -23.43
C MET A 369 -6.73 2.32 -22.74
N ALA A 370 -5.59 3.00 -22.78
CA ALA A 370 -4.37 2.54 -22.11
C ALA A 370 -4.54 2.47 -20.58
N ASN A 371 -5.33 3.39 -20.01
CA ASN A 371 -5.49 3.51 -18.56
C ASN A 371 -6.85 3.03 -18.05
N TRP A 372 -7.87 2.87 -18.90
CA TRP A 372 -9.21 2.43 -18.51
C TRP A 372 -9.18 1.11 -17.75
N ALA A 373 -8.39 0.14 -18.23
CA ALA A 373 -8.27 -1.14 -17.57
C ALA A 373 -7.76 -1.00 -16.12
N MET A 374 -6.98 0.03 -15.78
CA MET A 374 -6.47 0.23 -14.42
C MET A 374 -7.51 0.82 -13.47
N PHE A 375 -8.42 1.65 -13.98
CA PHE A 375 -9.36 2.46 -13.18
C PHE A 375 -10.84 2.13 -13.43
N GLU A 376 -11.12 1.05 -14.14
CA GLU A 376 -12.47 0.51 -14.24
C GLU A 376 -12.97 0.19 -12.81
N PRO A 377 -14.19 0.61 -12.43
CA PRO A 377 -14.76 0.25 -11.14
C PRO A 377 -14.75 -1.26 -10.97
N THR A 378 -14.06 -1.75 -9.94
CA THR A 378 -14.01 -3.18 -9.63
C THR A 378 -14.34 -3.40 -8.16
N ALA A 379 -14.45 -4.68 -7.77
CA ALA A 379 -14.61 -5.09 -6.37
C ALA A 379 -13.52 -4.56 -5.41
N HIS A 380 -12.45 -3.93 -5.91
CA HIS A 380 -11.47 -3.19 -5.10
C HIS A 380 -12.08 -1.97 -4.40
N ASP A 381 -13.25 -1.49 -4.83
CA ASP A 381 -13.96 -0.35 -4.25
C ASP A 381 -14.25 -0.50 -2.73
N ASP A 382 -14.26 -1.71 -2.16
CA ASP A 382 -14.42 -1.95 -0.71
C ASP A 382 -13.24 -2.74 -0.10
N LEU A 383 -12.16 -2.99 -0.84
CA LEU A 383 -11.06 -3.86 -0.37
C LEU A 383 -10.39 -3.31 0.90
N LEU A 384 -10.05 -2.02 0.90
CA LEU A 384 -9.35 -1.39 2.02
C LEU A 384 -10.22 -1.28 3.27
N ARG A 385 -11.51 -1.02 3.07
CA ARG A 385 -12.50 -1.05 4.15
C ARG A 385 -12.72 -2.46 4.68
N THR A 386 -12.76 -3.47 3.80
CA THR A 386 -12.86 -4.90 4.17
C THR A 386 -11.64 -5.33 4.97
N TYR A 387 -10.45 -4.88 4.57
CA TYR A 387 -9.20 -5.06 5.32
C TYR A 387 -9.28 -4.44 6.72
N ALA A 388 -9.61 -3.15 6.83
CA ALA A 388 -9.70 -2.48 8.11
C ALA A 388 -10.76 -3.12 9.03
N LYS A 389 -11.90 -3.54 8.47
CA LYS A 389 -12.93 -4.30 9.20
C LYS A 389 -12.44 -5.66 9.66
N SER A 390 -11.76 -6.41 8.81
CA SER A 390 -11.22 -7.74 9.15
C SER A 390 -10.20 -7.66 10.30
N VAL A 391 -9.41 -6.58 10.37
CA VAL A 391 -8.56 -6.31 11.54
C VAL A 391 -9.43 -6.06 12.77
N LEU A 392 -10.33 -5.09 12.71
CA LEU A 392 -11.13 -4.68 13.87
C LEU A 392 -12.03 -5.80 14.39
N ASP A 393 -12.74 -6.52 13.53
CA ASP A 393 -13.72 -7.56 13.88
C ASP A 393 -13.09 -8.73 14.64
N THR A 394 -11.81 -8.99 14.41
CA THR A 394 -11.08 -10.04 15.14
C THR A 394 -10.62 -9.59 16.53
N MET A 395 -10.56 -8.29 16.80
CA MET A 395 -10.05 -7.77 18.09
C MET A 395 -11.03 -8.05 19.23
N PRO A 396 -10.56 -8.51 20.41
CA PRO A 396 -11.38 -8.59 21.61
C PRO A 396 -11.80 -7.19 22.08
N LYS A 397 -12.82 -7.14 22.95
CA LYS A 397 -13.28 -5.88 23.54
C LYS A 397 -12.16 -5.19 24.32
N ASN A 398 -12.02 -3.88 24.17
CA ASN A 398 -11.00 -3.07 24.84
C ASN A 398 -9.54 -3.41 24.43
N ALA A 399 -9.34 -4.05 23.27
CA ALA A 399 -8.00 -4.33 22.74
C ALA A 399 -7.15 -3.07 22.53
N LEU A 400 -5.83 -3.22 22.65
CA LEU A 400 -4.84 -2.22 22.27
C LEU A 400 -4.15 -2.66 20.97
N LEU A 401 -4.47 -2.00 19.86
CA LEU A 401 -3.87 -2.20 18.54
C LEU A 401 -2.79 -1.15 18.30
N LEU A 402 -1.61 -1.60 17.88
CA LEU A 402 -0.45 -0.76 17.60
C LEU A 402 -0.04 -0.91 16.13
N SER A 403 -0.02 0.19 15.38
CA SER A 403 0.30 0.18 13.95
C SER A 403 1.47 1.09 13.62
N PHE A 404 2.30 0.68 12.66
CA PHE A 404 3.43 1.51 12.21
C PHE A 404 3.23 2.03 10.79
N THR A 405 2.46 1.32 9.96
CA THR A 405 2.29 1.65 8.53
C THR A 405 1.02 2.46 8.27
N ASP A 406 1.04 3.31 7.24
CA ASP A 406 -0.05 4.24 6.91
C ASP A 406 -1.38 3.52 6.67
N ILE A 407 -1.36 2.42 5.91
CA ILE A 407 -2.58 1.67 5.58
C ILE A 407 -3.28 1.09 6.81
N ASN A 408 -2.49 0.56 7.75
CA ASN A 408 -2.96 -0.03 9.00
C ASN A 408 -3.50 1.05 9.95
N TRP A 409 -2.95 2.25 9.90
CA TRP A 409 -3.35 3.36 10.76
C TRP A 409 -4.56 4.11 10.19
N ASN A 410 -4.42 4.69 9.00
CA ASN A 410 -5.31 5.71 8.46
C ASN A 410 -6.72 5.17 8.14
N THR A 411 -6.81 3.99 7.53
CA THR A 411 -8.10 3.41 7.12
C THR A 411 -8.94 3.01 8.34
N ILE A 412 -8.31 2.38 9.34
CA ILE A 412 -8.96 2.03 10.60
C ILE A 412 -9.43 3.30 11.32
N ARG A 413 -8.60 4.36 11.34
CA ARG A 413 -8.96 5.63 11.96
C ARG A 413 -10.19 6.27 11.32
N TYR A 414 -10.33 6.21 9.99
CA TYR A 414 -11.55 6.63 9.30
C TYR A 414 -12.79 5.85 9.79
N LEU A 415 -12.70 4.52 9.89
CA LEU A 415 -13.79 3.69 10.40
C LEU A 415 -14.17 4.06 11.84
N GLN A 416 -13.20 4.31 12.72
CA GLN A 416 -13.46 4.61 14.12
C GLN A 416 -14.00 6.04 14.34
N GLU A 417 -13.44 7.03 13.65
CA GLU A 417 -13.73 8.45 13.89
C GLU A 417 -14.88 8.98 13.02
N CYS A 418 -15.06 8.45 11.81
CA CYS A 418 -16.13 8.87 10.90
C CYS A 418 -17.32 7.91 10.88
N GLU A 419 -17.08 6.58 10.88
CA GLU A 419 -18.15 5.57 10.86
C GLU A 419 -18.56 5.08 12.26
N LEU A 420 -17.86 5.52 13.32
CA LEU A 420 -18.09 5.10 14.71
C LEU A 420 -17.99 3.57 14.92
N TYR A 421 -17.15 2.91 14.11
CA TYR A 421 -17.01 1.45 14.11
C TYR A 421 -15.98 0.99 15.14
N ARG A 422 -16.30 0.02 16.00
CA ARG A 422 -15.39 -0.57 17.01
C ARG A 422 -14.58 0.46 17.80
N GLN A 423 -15.26 1.48 18.34
CA GLN A 423 -14.65 2.51 19.20
C GLN A 423 -14.13 1.97 20.55
N ASP A 424 -14.43 0.72 20.88
CA ASP A 424 -13.90 0.01 22.04
C ASP A 424 -12.43 -0.41 21.85
N VAL A 425 -11.94 -0.52 20.61
CA VAL A 425 -10.53 -0.85 20.35
C VAL A 425 -9.70 0.43 20.41
N THR A 426 -8.73 0.47 21.31
CA THR A 426 -7.75 1.55 21.34
C THR A 426 -6.71 1.29 20.26
N HIS A 427 -6.55 2.23 19.33
CA HIS A 427 -5.58 2.15 18.26
C HIS A 427 -4.52 3.25 18.46
N LEU A 428 -3.22 2.92 18.40
CA LEU A 428 -2.13 3.90 18.46
C LEU A 428 -1.10 3.71 17.34
N SER A 429 -0.55 4.83 16.85
CA SER A 429 0.52 4.82 15.84
C SER A 429 1.90 4.81 16.49
N LEU A 430 2.66 3.74 16.23
CA LEU A 430 4.05 3.57 16.64
C LEU A 430 4.99 4.60 15.99
N GLN A 431 4.60 5.19 14.86
CA GLN A 431 5.36 6.26 14.20
C GLN A 431 5.17 7.62 14.89
N VAL A 432 3.99 7.85 15.47
CA VAL A 432 3.60 9.14 16.04
C VAL A 432 3.90 9.24 17.54
N MET A 433 3.72 8.13 18.29
CA MET A 433 3.97 8.07 19.73
C MET A 433 5.36 8.59 20.19
N PRO A 434 6.46 8.41 19.42
CA PRO A 434 7.78 8.92 19.82
C PRO A 434 7.90 10.44 19.84
N PHE A 435 7.01 11.19 19.17
CA PHE A 435 7.12 12.64 19.13
C PHE A 435 6.85 13.27 20.51
N PRO A 436 7.65 14.26 20.97
CA PRO A 436 7.44 14.90 22.28
C PRO A 436 6.05 15.51 22.47
N TRP A 437 5.47 16.05 21.40
CA TRP A 437 4.14 16.64 21.43
C TRP A 437 3.03 15.61 21.66
N PHE A 438 3.28 14.30 21.44
CA PHE A 438 2.27 13.25 21.64
C PHE A 438 1.80 13.15 23.10
N THR A 439 2.64 13.59 24.06
CA THR A 439 2.30 13.66 25.50
C THR A 439 0.96 14.36 25.77
N ARG A 440 0.58 15.35 24.95
CA ARG A 440 -0.70 16.06 25.09
C ARG A 440 -1.93 15.20 24.79
N GLN A 441 -1.75 14.08 24.08
CA GLN A 441 -2.82 13.14 23.75
C GLN A 441 -2.97 12.02 24.78
N HIS A 442 -2.05 11.85 25.73
CA HIS A 442 -2.12 10.76 26.71
C HIS A 442 -3.46 10.75 27.47
N ALA A 443 -3.99 11.92 27.83
CA ALA A 443 -5.27 12.06 28.51
C ALA A 443 -6.48 11.56 27.69
N LEU A 444 -6.35 11.43 26.36
CA LEU A 444 -7.39 10.88 25.49
C LEU A 444 -7.47 9.35 25.54
N TYR A 445 -6.47 8.70 26.16
CA TYR A 445 -6.32 7.26 26.30
C TYR A 445 -6.14 6.85 27.77
N PRO A 446 -7.15 7.07 28.64
CA PRO A 446 -7.01 6.91 30.09
C PRO A 446 -6.71 5.47 30.54
N ALA A 447 -6.93 4.49 29.67
CA ALA A 447 -6.67 3.08 29.96
C ALA A 447 -5.32 2.58 29.42
N VAL A 448 -4.47 3.48 28.91
CA VAL A 448 -3.15 3.16 28.36
C VAL A 448 -2.08 3.79 29.23
N ASP A 449 -1.09 2.99 29.62
CA ASP A 449 0.05 3.46 30.40
C ASP A 449 1.17 3.89 29.47
N PHE A 450 1.49 5.18 29.46
CA PHE A 450 2.57 5.73 28.64
C PHE A 450 3.85 5.91 29.46
N PRO A 451 5.00 5.35 29.02
CA PRO A 451 6.28 5.70 29.60
C PRO A 451 6.64 7.15 29.25
N ALA A 452 7.53 7.75 30.04
CA ALA A 452 8.06 9.07 29.72
C ALA A 452 8.87 9.03 28.41
N ILE A 453 8.63 10.01 27.53
CA ILE A 453 9.42 10.22 26.31
C ILE A 453 10.71 10.95 26.70
N SER A 454 11.85 10.27 26.66
CA SER A 454 13.16 10.85 26.93
C SER A 454 13.76 11.52 25.68
N SER A 455 14.79 12.34 25.86
CA SER A 455 15.39 13.14 24.77
C SER A 455 16.12 12.32 23.70
N ASP A 456 16.47 11.08 24.00
CA ASP A 456 17.08 10.12 23.07
C ASP A 456 16.07 9.35 22.20
N VAL A 457 14.76 9.51 22.48
CA VAL A 457 13.69 8.89 21.68
C VAL A 457 13.55 9.64 20.36
N SER A 458 13.64 8.91 19.26
CA SER A 458 13.44 9.43 17.90
C SER A 458 12.39 8.61 17.16
N THR A 459 11.99 9.05 15.97
CA THR A 459 11.10 8.28 15.08
C THR A 459 11.84 7.26 14.24
N ASP A 460 13.18 7.21 14.32
CA ASP A 460 13.95 6.15 13.67
C ASP A 460 13.76 4.84 14.43
N LYS A 461 13.08 3.90 13.78
CA LYS A 461 12.75 2.57 14.30
C LYS A 461 14.00 1.78 14.71
N ALA A 462 15.15 2.05 14.08
CA ALA A 462 16.42 1.40 14.39
C ALA A 462 17.16 2.05 15.57
N SER A 463 16.74 3.23 16.04
CA SER A 463 17.41 3.92 17.14
C SER A 463 17.21 3.23 18.48
N GLU A 464 18.26 3.21 19.31
CA GLU A 464 18.22 2.59 20.64
C GLU A 464 17.14 3.20 21.54
N GLY A 465 16.96 4.52 21.47
CA GLY A 465 15.93 5.25 22.22
C GLY A 465 14.51 4.84 21.81
N TYR A 466 14.24 4.70 20.50
CA TYR A 466 12.95 4.20 20.01
C TYR A 466 12.67 2.79 20.52
N VAL A 467 13.63 1.87 20.36
CA VAL A 467 13.49 0.47 20.78
C VAL A 467 13.20 0.39 22.28
N LYS A 468 13.95 1.12 23.12
CA LYS A 468 13.71 1.17 24.57
C LYS A 468 12.32 1.71 24.91
N TYR A 469 11.88 2.77 24.25
CA TYR A 469 10.57 3.39 24.49
C TYR A 469 9.42 2.42 24.16
N ILE A 470 9.43 1.83 22.96
CA ILE A 470 8.41 0.88 22.53
C ILE A 470 8.41 -0.39 23.38
N SER A 471 9.59 -0.93 23.71
CA SER A 471 9.70 -2.11 24.58
C SER A 471 9.06 -1.86 25.95
N ARG A 472 9.35 -0.71 26.58
CA ARG A 472 8.75 -0.32 27.87
C ARG A 472 7.25 -0.14 27.75
N PHE A 473 6.79 0.55 26.70
CA PHE A 473 5.37 0.78 26.46
C PHE A 473 4.59 -0.53 26.35
N ILE A 474 5.09 -1.48 25.55
CA ILE A 474 4.47 -2.80 25.38
C ILE A 474 4.44 -3.55 26.72
N ILE A 475 5.57 -3.63 27.43
CA ILE A 475 5.67 -4.37 28.70
C ILE A 475 4.76 -3.78 29.78
N GLN A 476 4.65 -2.45 29.88
CA GLN A 476 3.75 -1.80 30.85
C GLN A 476 2.29 -2.15 30.57
N ASN A 477 1.85 -2.04 29.33
CA ASN A 477 0.45 -2.29 28.96
C ASN A 477 0.10 -3.79 28.94
N LEU A 478 1.07 -4.70 28.84
CA LEU A 478 0.80 -6.14 28.93
C LEU A 478 0.30 -6.59 30.31
N ARG A 479 0.72 -5.92 31.40
CA ARG A 479 0.37 -6.33 32.77
C ARG A 479 -1.14 -6.35 33.03
N ASP A 480 -1.82 -5.30 32.58
CA ASP A 480 -3.25 -5.12 32.82
C ASP A 480 -4.11 -5.55 31.61
N ARG A 481 -3.47 -5.88 30.48
CA ARG A 481 -4.12 -6.25 29.21
C ARG A 481 -3.56 -7.55 28.63
N ALA A 482 -3.24 -8.53 29.48
CA ALA A 482 -2.67 -9.80 29.05
C ALA A 482 -3.51 -10.42 27.92
N GLY A 483 -2.86 -10.71 26.78
CA GLY A 483 -3.52 -11.26 25.58
C GLY A 483 -4.39 -10.27 24.80
N SER A 484 -4.43 -8.99 25.13
CA SER A 484 -5.24 -7.96 24.46
C SER A 484 -4.40 -6.83 23.84
N VAL A 485 -3.10 -7.06 23.65
CA VAL A 485 -2.18 -6.14 22.95
C VAL A 485 -1.79 -6.75 21.61
N PHE A 486 -1.92 -5.96 20.54
CA PHE A 486 -1.75 -6.40 19.17
C PHE A 486 -0.83 -5.44 18.39
N LEU A 487 -0.05 -5.99 17.47
CA LEU A 487 0.84 -5.25 16.56
C LEU A 487 0.42 -5.54 15.12
N ASP A 488 0.35 -4.49 14.30
CA ASP A 488 0.33 -4.59 12.84
C ASP A 488 1.37 -5.60 12.34
N LEU A 489 0.98 -6.46 11.40
CA LEU A 489 1.83 -7.50 10.84
C LEU A 489 3.13 -6.94 10.23
N HIS A 490 3.03 -5.87 9.45
CA HIS A 490 4.13 -5.20 8.75
C HIS A 490 4.86 -4.18 9.64
N ALA A 491 4.37 -3.92 10.85
CA ALA A 491 5.13 -3.19 11.86
C ALA A 491 6.31 -4.00 12.40
N VAL A 492 6.38 -5.31 12.14
CA VAL A 492 7.46 -6.20 12.59
C VAL A 492 8.23 -6.70 11.37
N LEU A 493 9.47 -6.22 11.20
CA LEU A 493 10.36 -6.72 10.15
C LEU A 493 11.03 -8.01 10.63
N HIS A 494 11.41 -8.87 9.70
CA HIS A 494 12.17 -10.09 10.05
C HIS A 494 13.48 -9.78 10.78
N SER A 495 14.11 -8.63 10.46
CA SER A 495 15.31 -8.13 11.15
C SER A 495 15.06 -7.70 12.59
N ASP A 496 13.81 -7.42 12.97
CA ASP A 496 13.45 -6.97 14.32
C ASP A 496 13.25 -8.16 15.28
N ILE A 497 13.17 -9.38 14.73
CA ILE A 497 13.01 -10.62 15.48
C ILE A 497 14.40 -11.12 15.86
N GLY A 498 14.70 -11.14 17.16
CA GLY A 498 15.97 -11.62 17.70
C GLY A 498 16.20 -13.11 17.44
N VAL A 499 17.43 -13.57 17.70
CA VAL A 499 17.89 -14.95 17.45
C VAL A 499 17.03 -16.02 18.14
N HIS A 500 16.34 -15.64 19.23
CA HIS A 500 15.42 -16.51 19.98
C HIS A 500 13.94 -16.36 19.57
N GLY A 501 13.65 -15.68 18.46
CA GLY A 501 12.28 -15.46 17.99
C GLY A 501 11.52 -14.37 18.75
N GLU A 502 12.21 -13.51 19.49
CA GLU A 502 11.61 -12.45 20.29
C GLU A 502 11.65 -11.09 19.58
N TYR A 503 10.56 -10.34 19.68
CA TYR A 503 10.47 -8.95 19.22
C TYR A 503 10.52 -8.06 20.46
N HIS A 504 11.54 -7.21 20.62
CA HIS A 504 11.61 -6.28 21.76
C HIS A 504 11.35 -6.94 23.14
N SER A 505 11.91 -8.14 23.35
CA SER A 505 11.76 -8.97 24.57
C SER A 505 10.36 -9.56 24.82
N VAL A 506 9.47 -9.53 23.82
CA VAL A 506 8.16 -10.22 23.85
C VAL A 506 8.07 -11.27 22.75
N ARG A 507 7.19 -12.26 22.94
CA ARG A 507 6.87 -13.23 21.89
C ARG A 507 5.66 -12.77 21.10
N LEU A 508 5.66 -13.07 19.80
CA LEU A 508 4.55 -12.77 18.91
C LEU A 508 3.89 -14.07 18.48
N ARG A 509 2.56 -14.05 18.42
CA ARG A 509 1.75 -15.16 17.90
C ARG A 509 0.84 -14.63 16.80
N PRO A 510 0.71 -15.31 15.64
CA PRO A 510 -0.23 -14.88 14.61
C PRO A 510 -1.66 -14.81 15.16
N PHE A 511 -2.39 -13.76 14.79
CA PHE A 511 -3.77 -13.55 15.21
C PHE A 511 -4.55 -12.82 14.12
N GLY A 512 -5.20 -13.57 13.22
CA GLY A 512 -5.86 -12.96 12.07
C GLY A 512 -4.84 -12.19 11.22
N LEU A 513 -5.15 -10.91 10.93
CA LEU A 513 -4.29 -10.02 10.13
C LEU A 513 -3.20 -9.30 10.94
N VAL A 514 -3.02 -9.61 12.22
CA VAL A 514 -2.09 -8.94 13.14
C VAL A 514 -1.28 -9.94 13.97
N TRP A 515 -0.27 -9.44 14.68
CA TRP A 515 0.42 -10.18 15.74
C TRP A 515 -0.28 -9.94 17.08
N GLN A 516 -0.51 -10.99 17.84
CA GLN A 516 -0.86 -10.89 19.26
C GLN A 516 0.41 -10.96 20.10
N VAL A 517 0.59 -10.00 21.00
CA VAL A 517 1.73 -9.96 21.91
C VAL A 517 1.50 -10.92 23.08
N GLN A 518 2.50 -11.75 23.36
CA GLN A 518 2.51 -12.73 24.46
C GLN A 518 3.48 -12.31 25.56
N GLU A 519 3.25 -12.80 26.77
CA GLU A 519 4.12 -12.52 27.92
C GLU A 519 5.57 -12.99 27.72
N PRO A 520 6.56 -12.33 28.37
CA PRO A 520 7.98 -12.67 28.28
C PRO A 520 8.30 -14.10 28.75
N LEU A 521 9.35 -14.69 28.19
CA LEU A 521 9.82 -16.06 28.45
C LEU A 521 10.09 -16.39 29.92
N GLN A 522 10.45 -15.40 30.75
CA GLN A 522 10.87 -15.63 32.14
C GLN A 522 9.71 -15.88 33.13
N LEU A 523 8.46 -15.62 32.73
CA LEU A 523 7.29 -15.68 33.62
C LEU A 523 6.39 -16.90 33.39
N VAL A 524 6.62 -17.69 32.34
CA VAL A 524 5.77 -18.83 31.99
C VAL A 524 6.35 -20.13 32.54
N SER A 525 5.63 -20.77 33.48
CA SER A 525 5.89 -22.13 33.94
C SER A 525 5.94 -23.11 32.74
N PRO A 526 6.83 -24.11 32.71
CA PRO A 526 7.00 -25.03 31.57
C PRO A 526 5.82 -26.01 31.29
N LEU A 527 4.61 -25.75 31.79
CA LEU A 527 3.40 -26.58 31.54
C LEU A 527 2.58 -26.05 30.34
N PRO A 528 1.96 -26.97 29.58
CA PRO A 528 2.42 -27.37 28.26
C PRO A 528 2.01 -26.37 27.19
N LEU A 529 3.00 -25.83 26.46
CA LEU A 529 2.84 -25.00 25.25
C LEU A 529 1.84 -25.57 24.22
N TYR A 530 1.54 -26.86 24.32
CA TYR A 530 0.59 -27.55 23.47
C TYR A 530 -0.88 -27.21 23.77
N ASP A 531 -1.30 -27.13 25.04
CA ASP A 531 -2.70 -26.86 25.37
C ASP A 531 -3.11 -25.44 24.97
N THR A 532 -2.19 -24.49 25.13
CA THR A 532 -2.35 -23.11 24.64
C THR A 532 -2.35 -23.04 23.12
N PHE A 533 -1.58 -23.90 22.44
CA PHE A 533 -1.63 -24.06 21.00
C PHE A 533 -2.98 -24.63 20.52
N VAL A 534 -3.54 -25.65 21.18
CA VAL A 534 -4.83 -26.24 20.77
C VAL A 534 -5.96 -25.21 20.82
N GLN A 535 -6.02 -24.42 21.90
CA GLN A 535 -6.99 -23.32 22.03
C GLN A 535 -6.79 -22.27 20.94
N TRP A 536 -5.54 -21.90 20.67
CA TRP A 536 -5.21 -20.98 19.58
C TRP A 536 -5.64 -21.55 18.22
N SER A 537 -5.28 -22.80 17.93
CA SER A 537 -5.55 -23.50 16.66
C SER A 537 -7.03 -23.45 16.29
N ALA A 538 -7.90 -23.80 17.23
CA ALA A 538 -9.35 -23.80 17.00
C ALA A 538 -9.87 -22.41 16.63
N SER A 539 -9.45 -21.38 17.39
CA SER A 539 -9.86 -20.00 17.11
C SER A 539 -9.24 -19.42 15.82
N ASP A 540 -8.04 -19.88 15.46
CA ASP A 540 -7.31 -19.45 14.28
C ASP A 540 -7.91 -19.99 12.98
N ARG A 541 -8.45 -21.21 13.00
CA ARG A 541 -9.18 -21.79 11.85
C ARG A 541 -10.38 -20.91 11.46
N VAL A 542 -11.17 -20.50 12.45
CA VAL A 542 -12.33 -19.60 12.24
C VAL A 542 -11.89 -18.27 11.63
N ARG A 543 -10.80 -17.68 12.13
CA ARG A 543 -10.25 -16.43 11.56
C ARG A 543 -9.73 -16.62 10.14
N THR A 544 -9.03 -17.72 9.88
CA THR A 544 -8.50 -18.06 8.56
C THR A 544 -9.62 -18.26 7.54
N GLU A 545 -10.71 -18.93 7.93
CA GLU A 545 -11.90 -19.08 7.10
C GLU A 545 -12.57 -17.73 6.82
N SER A 546 -12.73 -16.87 7.83
CA SER A 546 -13.28 -15.53 7.65
C SER A 546 -12.43 -14.67 6.70
N ILE A 547 -11.10 -14.74 6.81
CA ILE A 547 -10.18 -14.06 5.88
C ILE A 547 -10.30 -14.65 4.47
N HIS A 548 -10.41 -15.99 4.35
CA HIS A 548 -10.64 -16.64 3.06
C HIS A 548 -11.93 -16.10 2.42
N GLU A 549 -13.04 -16.08 3.16
CA GLU A 549 -14.33 -15.60 2.65
C GLU A 549 -14.26 -14.13 2.21
N ALA A 550 -13.56 -13.30 2.99
CA ALA A 550 -13.43 -11.87 2.74
C ALA A 550 -12.51 -11.50 1.55
N PHE A 551 -11.48 -12.30 1.23
CA PHE A 551 -10.46 -11.90 0.23
C PHE A 551 -10.26 -12.89 -0.92
N PHE A 552 -10.77 -14.11 -0.82
CA PHE A 552 -10.51 -15.19 -1.77
C PHE A 552 -11.79 -15.69 -2.47
N THR A 553 -12.96 -15.13 -2.15
CA THR A 553 -14.21 -15.44 -2.86
C THR A 553 -14.33 -14.63 -4.16
N PRO A 554 -15.06 -15.14 -5.19
CA PRO A 554 -15.20 -14.45 -6.48
C PRO A 554 -15.81 -13.04 -6.39
N SER A 555 -16.44 -12.71 -5.26
CA SER A 555 -17.01 -11.38 -5.00
C SER A 555 -15.96 -10.30 -4.77
N VAL A 556 -14.73 -10.68 -4.39
CA VAL A 556 -13.59 -9.78 -4.17
C VAL A 556 -12.53 -10.04 -5.24
N GLY A 557 -12.73 -9.42 -6.39
CA GLY A 557 -11.70 -9.15 -7.40
C GLY A 557 -11.35 -10.32 -8.32
N THR A 558 -11.80 -10.26 -9.58
CA THR A 558 -11.30 -11.10 -10.68
C THR A 558 -9.91 -10.67 -11.17
N ARG A 559 -9.36 -9.56 -10.68
CA ARG A 559 -8.09 -8.98 -11.11
C ARG A 559 -7.12 -8.81 -9.94
N PRO A 560 -5.84 -9.18 -10.09
CA PRO A 560 -4.84 -8.96 -9.05
C PRO A 560 -4.56 -7.46 -8.83
N PRO A 561 -4.27 -7.04 -7.57
CA PRO A 561 -3.89 -5.67 -7.28
C PRO A 561 -2.55 -5.32 -7.95
N VAL A 562 -2.36 -4.05 -8.28
CA VAL A 562 -1.17 -3.56 -9.01
C VAL A 562 -0.06 -3.21 -8.02
N ALA A 563 1.17 -3.68 -8.26
CA ALA A 563 2.32 -3.31 -7.43
C ALA A 563 2.49 -1.78 -7.33
N GLY A 564 2.78 -1.28 -6.12
CA GLY A 564 2.88 0.14 -5.82
C GLY A 564 1.56 0.80 -5.38
N THR A 565 0.44 0.06 -5.38
CA THR A 565 -0.85 0.52 -4.83
C THR A 565 -1.04 0.11 -3.37
N TRP A 566 -1.92 0.81 -2.65
CA TRP A 566 -2.27 0.45 -1.27
C TRP A 566 -3.08 -0.85 -1.18
N GLU A 567 -3.88 -1.14 -2.21
CA GLU A 567 -4.61 -2.39 -2.38
C GLU A 567 -3.63 -3.57 -2.43
N PHE A 568 -2.51 -3.43 -3.14
CA PHE A 568 -1.45 -4.44 -3.19
C PHE A 568 -0.83 -4.67 -1.81
N VAL A 569 -0.60 -3.61 -1.03
CA VAL A 569 -0.10 -3.72 0.34
C VAL A 569 -1.11 -4.47 1.23
N ALA A 570 -2.40 -4.14 1.17
CA ALA A 570 -3.45 -4.80 1.95
C ALA A 570 -3.51 -6.31 1.64
N VAL A 571 -3.51 -6.68 0.36
CA VAL A 571 -3.52 -8.09 -0.07
C VAL A 571 -2.21 -8.79 0.32
N SER A 572 -1.08 -8.09 0.27
CA SER A 572 0.20 -8.63 0.76
C SER A 572 0.12 -8.98 2.25
N ILE A 573 -0.45 -8.10 3.08
CA ILE A 573 -0.67 -8.36 4.51
C ILE A 573 -1.59 -9.58 4.72
N VAL A 574 -2.64 -9.71 3.91
CA VAL A 574 -3.53 -10.88 3.96
C VAL A 574 -2.75 -12.16 3.67
N HIS A 575 -1.99 -12.24 2.57
CA HIS A 575 -1.17 -13.41 2.25
C HIS A 575 -0.10 -13.69 3.31
N ASP A 576 0.59 -12.66 3.78
CA ASP A 576 1.63 -12.76 4.79
C ASP A 576 1.06 -13.28 6.12
N SER A 577 -0.13 -12.83 6.52
CA SER A 577 -0.78 -13.27 7.76
C SER A 577 -1.15 -14.76 7.73
N LEU A 578 -1.73 -15.21 6.62
CA LEU A 578 -2.07 -16.61 6.39
C LEU A 578 -0.81 -17.49 6.35
N TYR A 579 0.23 -16.99 5.69
CA TYR A 579 1.54 -17.64 5.66
C TYR A 579 2.12 -17.79 7.06
N GLN A 580 2.15 -16.72 7.86
CA GLN A 580 2.66 -16.73 9.23
C GLN A 580 1.84 -17.64 10.16
N SER A 581 0.52 -17.67 10.02
CA SER A 581 -0.33 -18.63 10.76
C SER A 581 0.03 -20.08 10.41
N ALA A 582 0.15 -20.39 9.11
CA ALA A 582 0.51 -21.74 8.68
C ALA A 582 1.92 -22.15 9.11
N LEU A 583 2.88 -21.22 9.09
CA LEU A 583 4.23 -21.46 9.61
C LEU A 583 4.25 -21.71 11.12
N HIS A 584 3.49 -20.92 11.89
CA HIS A 584 3.39 -21.13 13.33
C HIS A 584 2.84 -22.52 13.66
N ARG A 585 1.80 -22.95 12.91
CA ARG A 585 1.22 -24.30 13.00
C ARG A 585 2.23 -25.38 12.64
N LEU A 586 2.90 -25.24 11.50
CA LEU A 586 3.89 -26.19 11.01
C LEU A 586 5.08 -26.34 11.98
N SER A 587 5.64 -25.22 12.46
CA SER A 587 6.75 -25.22 13.42
C SER A 587 6.35 -25.90 14.72
N THR A 588 5.17 -25.57 15.26
CA THR A 588 4.68 -26.17 16.50
C THR A 588 4.52 -27.68 16.39
N GLN A 589 4.04 -28.18 15.25
CA GLN A 589 3.96 -29.63 15.03
C GLN A 589 5.33 -30.28 14.82
N ILE A 590 6.27 -29.61 14.14
CA ILE A 590 7.64 -30.14 13.97
C ILE A 590 8.33 -30.36 15.32
N ASP A 591 8.12 -29.46 16.28
CA ASP A 591 8.71 -29.53 17.61
C ASP A 591 7.95 -30.49 18.56
N ARG A 592 6.75 -30.95 18.17
CA ARG A 592 5.90 -31.84 18.99
C ARG A 592 6.43 -33.27 18.99
N GLN A 593 6.73 -33.80 20.17
CA GLN A 593 7.00 -35.23 20.35
C GLN A 593 5.69 -36.01 20.45
N ILE A 594 5.51 -36.99 19.55
CA ILE A 594 4.36 -37.91 19.55
C ILE A 594 4.78 -39.21 20.22
N SER A 595 4.14 -39.55 21.35
CA SER A 595 4.46 -40.77 22.13
C SER A 595 3.35 -41.81 22.11
N ALA A 596 2.15 -41.44 21.64
CA ALA A 596 0.96 -42.29 21.64
C ALA A 596 0.26 -42.25 20.27
N ILE A 597 -0.28 -43.39 19.82
CA ILE A 597 -0.96 -43.52 18.51
C ILE A 597 -2.23 -42.65 18.47
N GLU A 598 -2.87 -42.45 19.62
CA GLU A 598 -4.08 -41.67 19.81
C GLU A 598 -3.89 -40.18 19.49
N GLN A 599 -2.65 -39.67 19.55
CA GLN A 599 -2.30 -38.28 19.21
C GLN A 599 -2.07 -38.07 17.71
N LEU A 600 -1.94 -39.16 16.94
CA LEU A 600 -1.57 -39.10 15.52
C LEU A 600 -2.65 -38.45 14.63
N PRO A 601 -3.97 -38.70 14.81
CA PRO A 601 -4.99 -38.02 14.01
C PRO A 601 -5.00 -36.50 14.20
N GLU A 602 -4.89 -36.04 15.44
CA GLU A 602 -4.80 -34.60 15.75
C GLU A 602 -3.55 -33.97 15.10
N TYR A 603 -2.40 -34.63 15.22
CA TYR A 603 -1.16 -34.20 14.57
C TYR A 603 -1.30 -34.10 13.04
N ILE A 604 -1.96 -35.09 12.41
CA ILE A 604 -2.23 -35.08 10.97
C ILE A 604 -3.17 -33.94 10.59
N ASP A 605 -4.24 -33.72 11.36
CA ASP A 605 -5.21 -32.66 11.10
C ASP A 605 -4.55 -31.27 11.13
N GLU A 606 -3.68 -31.03 12.12
CA GLU A 606 -2.94 -29.78 12.26
C GLU A 606 -1.92 -29.55 11.14
N LEU A 607 -1.20 -30.60 10.72
CA LEU A 607 -0.30 -30.51 9.56
C LEU A 607 -1.05 -30.31 8.25
N TRP A 608 -2.20 -30.97 8.11
CA TRP A 608 -3.04 -30.87 6.92
C TRP A 608 -3.64 -29.47 6.79
N GLU A 609 -4.02 -28.86 7.90
CA GLU A 609 -4.47 -27.46 7.90
C GLU A 609 -3.34 -26.50 7.50
N ALA A 610 -2.12 -26.71 7.99
CA ALA A 610 -0.97 -25.93 7.55
C ALA A 610 -0.72 -26.10 6.04
N GLU A 611 -0.80 -27.33 5.52
CA GLU A 611 -0.71 -27.62 4.08
C GLU A 611 -1.80 -26.90 3.29
N ARG A 612 -3.05 -26.94 3.75
CA ARG A 612 -4.21 -26.30 3.09
C ARG A 612 -4.03 -24.80 2.95
N VAL A 613 -3.62 -24.13 4.03
CA VAL A 613 -3.39 -22.67 4.03
C VAL A 613 -2.18 -22.30 3.17
N LEU A 614 -1.08 -23.07 3.24
CA LEU A 614 0.09 -22.85 2.38
C LEU A 614 -0.22 -23.06 0.89
N ALA A 615 -1.06 -24.05 0.56
CA ALA A 615 -1.53 -24.27 -0.80
C ALA A 615 -2.37 -23.10 -1.31
N LEU A 616 -3.27 -22.56 -0.47
CA LEU A 616 -4.05 -21.37 -0.77
C LEU A 616 -3.13 -20.18 -1.09
N VAL A 617 -2.23 -19.85 -0.16
CA VAL A 617 -1.28 -18.72 -0.31
C VAL A 617 -0.43 -18.89 -1.56
N THR A 618 0.25 -20.03 -1.73
CA THR A 618 1.15 -20.26 -2.88
C THR A 618 0.41 -20.13 -4.23
N SER A 619 -0.84 -20.60 -4.31
CA SER A 619 -1.64 -20.49 -5.53
C SER A 619 -2.08 -19.05 -5.87
N HIS A 620 -2.12 -18.15 -4.88
CA HIS A 620 -2.49 -16.75 -5.05
C HIS A 620 -1.26 -15.86 -5.29
N ILE A 621 -0.17 -16.06 -4.55
CA ILE A 621 1.05 -15.26 -4.71
C ILE A 621 1.71 -15.48 -6.08
N ASP A 622 1.55 -16.67 -6.68
CA ASP A 622 2.04 -16.95 -8.04
C ASP A 622 1.28 -16.14 -9.11
N ARG A 623 0.04 -15.71 -8.82
CA ARG A 623 -0.80 -14.91 -9.73
C ARG A 623 -0.73 -13.41 -9.44
N THR A 624 -0.65 -13.05 -8.17
CA THR A 624 -0.76 -11.66 -7.71
C THR A 624 0.59 -11.01 -7.43
N HIS A 625 1.61 -11.80 -7.10
CA HIS A 625 2.90 -11.33 -6.56
C HIS A 625 2.80 -10.48 -5.27
N ALA A 626 1.62 -10.38 -4.66
CA ALA A 626 1.36 -9.62 -3.44
C ALA A 626 1.83 -10.41 -2.22
N PHE A 627 3.12 -10.39 -1.92
CA PHE A 627 3.72 -11.17 -0.84
C PHE A 627 5.07 -10.58 -0.44
N THR A 628 5.32 -10.43 0.86
CA THR A 628 6.54 -9.77 1.34
C THR A 628 7.71 -10.76 1.52
N TYR A 629 7.40 -12.02 1.81
CA TYR A 629 8.43 -13.05 1.99
C TYR A 629 8.89 -13.64 0.66
N SER A 630 9.96 -14.45 0.72
CA SER A 630 10.43 -15.21 -0.43
C SER A 630 9.35 -16.17 -0.93
N VAL A 631 8.91 -15.97 -2.18
CA VAL A 631 8.00 -16.90 -2.88
C VAL A 631 8.60 -18.31 -2.92
N TYR A 632 9.93 -18.42 -3.07
CA TYR A 632 10.61 -19.71 -3.00
C TYR A 632 10.44 -20.39 -1.64
N ASP A 633 10.58 -19.65 -0.54
CA ASP A 633 10.40 -20.20 0.82
C ASP A 633 8.96 -20.58 1.09
N ALA A 634 7.98 -19.81 0.58
CA ALA A 634 6.58 -20.20 0.68
C ALA A 634 6.29 -21.52 -0.02
N HIS A 635 6.81 -21.72 -1.24
CA HIS A 635 6.72 -23.01 -1.95
C HIS A 635 7.48 -24.13 -1.25
N LYS A 636 8.65 -23.84 -0.67
CA LYS A 636 9.43 -24.81 0.12
C LYS A 636 8.65 -25.28 1.35
N ASN A 637 8.05 -24.36 2.09
CA ASN A 637 7.25 -24.65 3.27
C ASN A 637 5.95 -25.39 2.90
N HIS A 638 5.31 -25.03 1.77
CA HIS A 638 4.20 -25.81 1.22
C HIS A 638 4.64 -27.25 0.93
N MET A 639 5.75 -27.47 0.22
CA MET A 639 6.23 -28.84 -0.03
C MET A 639 6.62 -29.59 1.24
N LEU A 640 7.24 -28.91 2.22
CA LEU A 640 7.56 -29.48 3.53
C LEU A 640 6.31 -29.96 4.26
N SER A 641 5.26 -29.15 4.31
CA SER A 641 3.98 -29.52 4.94
C SER A 641 3.36 -30.74 4.24
N ARG A 642 3.32 -30.76 2.90
CA ARG A 642 2.83 -31.92 2.10
C ARG A 642 3.59 -33.21 2.43
N MET A 643 4.92 -33.13 2.52
CA MET A 643 5.77 -34.26 2.89
C MET A 643 5.45 -34.77 4.29
N ARG A 644 5.31 -33.86 5.26
CA ARG A 644 5.02 -34.19 6.66
C ARG A 644 3.66 -34.86 6.81
N VAL A 645 2.62 -34.32 6.18
CA VAL A 645 1.27 -34.92 6.13
C VAL A 645 1.34 -36.32 5.53
N GLN A 646 2.04 -36.49 4.39
CA GLN A 646 2.15 -37.79 3.75
C GLN A 646 2.87 -38.82 4.63
N LEU A 647 3.98 -38.44 5.27
CA LEU A 647 4.70 -39.33 6.19
C LEU A 647 3.82 -39.73 7.38
N ALA A 648 3.06 -38.79 7.94
CA ALA A 648 2.17 -39.06 9.06
C ALA A 648 1.01 -40.01 8.65
N LEU A 649 0.45 -39.84 7.45
CA LEU A 649 -0.53 -40.77 6.88
C LEU A 649 0.05 -42.16 6.62
N GLU A 650 1.29 -42.27 6.11
CA GLU A 650 1.97 -43.57 5.93
C GLU A 650 2.17 -44.29 7.28
N VAL A 651 2.48 -43.54 8.35
CA VAL A 651 2.56 -44.10 9.71
C VAL A 651 1.17 -44.57 10.17
N LEU A 652 0.14 -43.75 10.01
CA LEU A 652 -1.24 -44.09 10.39
C LEU A 652 -1.73 -45.35 9.65
N ASP A 653 -1.52 -45.44 8.34
CA ASP A 653 -1.88 -46.60 7.52
C ASP A 653 -1.15 -47.87 7.99
N SER A 654 0.15 -47.76 8.31
CA SER A 654 0.94 -48.89 8.81
C SER A 654 0.49 -49.40 10.18
N VAL A 655 -0.05 -48.51 11.03
CA VAL A 655 -0.55 -48.82 12.37
C VAL A 655 -1.96 -49.40 12.29
N THR A 656 -2.84 -48.78 11.50
CA THR A 656 -4.23 -49.22 11.30
C THR A 656 -4.33 -50.55 10.56
N ALA A 657 -3.47 -50.81 9.57
CA ALA A 657 -3.39 -52.11 8.88
C ALA A 657 -2.91 -53.25 9.80
N LYS A 658 -2.18 -52.93 10.88
CA LYS A 658 -1.76 -53.89 11.92
C LYS A 658 -2.76 -54.02 13.07
N ALA A 659 -3.49 -52.95 13.38
CA ALA A 659 -4.50 -52.87 14.42
C ALA A 659 -5.90 -53.03 13.82
N ALA A 660 -6.27 -54.27 13.46
CA ALA A 660 -7.60 -54.63 12.99
C ALA A 660 -8.66 -54.57 14.12
N SER A 661 -8.80 -53.44 14.80
CA SER A 661 -9.74 -53.28 15.92
C SER A 661 -10.70 -52.11 15.72
N THR A 662 -11.93 -52.33 16.19
CA THR A 662 -13.03 -51.38 16.26
C THR A 662 -12.65 -50.05 16.95
N MET A 663 -11.62 -50.05 17.81
CA MET A 663 -11.06 -48.85 18.44
C MET A 663 -10.58 -47.84 17.39
N THR A 664 -9.77 -48.25 16.41
CA THR A 664 -9.16 -47.32 15.45
C THR A 664 -10.20 -46.54 14.65
N GLN A 665 -11.31 -47.18 14.25
CA GLN A 665 -12.43 -46.51 13.59
C GLN A 665 -13.22 -45.59 14.53
N GLN A 666 -13.42 -45.98 15.79
CA GLN A 666 -14.08 -45.16 16.79
C GLN A 666 -13.26 -43.89 17.12
N TYR A 667 -11.92 -43.95 17.09
CA TYR A 667 -11.06 -42.77 17.28
C TYR A 667 -10.99 -41.87 16.04
N LEU A 668 -10.92 -42.45 14.83
CA LEU A 668 -10.96 -41.68 13.58
C LEU A 668 -12.28 -40.92 13.40
N SER A 669 -13.39 -41.45 13.93
CA SER A 669 -14.70 -40.77 13.89
C SER A 669 -14.73 -39.42 14.61
N LYS A 670 -13.76 -39.15 15.50
CA LYS A 670 -13.60 -37.86 16.17
C LYS A 670 -12.88 -36.80 15.31
N TRP A 671 -12.31 -37.20 14.17
CA TRP A 671 -11.55 -36.34 13.26
C TRP A 671 -12.06 -36.47 11.82
N PRO A 672 -13.23 -35.87 11.50
CA PRO A 672 -13.90 -36.04 10.21
C PRO A 672 -13.01 -35.65 9.02
N SER A 673 -12.19 -34.62 9.17
CA SER A 673 -11.24 -34.15 8.14
C SER A 673 -10.20 -35.22 7.79
N VAL A 674 -9.60 -35.85 8.80
CA VAL A 674 -8.62 -36.93 8.61
C VAL A 674 -9.29 -38.18 8.07
N GLN A 675 -10.49 -38.50 8.57
CA GLN A 675 -11.28 -39.61 8.05
C GLN A 675 -11.63 -39.43 6.57
N LYS A 676 -12.06 -38.23 6.18
CA LYS A 676 -12.33 -37.84 4.79
C LYS A 676 -11.07 -37.96 3.94
N LEU A 677 -9.94 -37.42 4.41
CA LEU A 677 -8.65 -37.49 3.71
C LEU A 677 -8.20 -38.93 3.44
N VAL A 678 -8.40 -39.84 4.40
CA VAL A 678 -8.07 -41.27 4.26
C VAL A 678 -9.06 -42.01 3.35
N GLN A 679 -10.34 -41.61 3.35
CA GLN A 679 -11.40 -42.26 2.56
C GLN A 679 -11.42 -41.82 1.09
N GLU A 680 -11.16 -40.54 0.79
CA GLU A 680 -11.29 -39.97 -0.55
C GLU A 680 -10.09 -40.26 -1.45
N THR A 681 -8.90 -40.44 -0.87
CA THR A 681 -7.68 -40.72 -1.65
C THR A 681 -6.86 -41.83 -0.98
N PRO A 682 -6.61 -42.97 -1.66
CA PRO A 682 -5.72 -43.99 -1.13
C PRO A 682 -4.35 -43.40 -0.75
N VAL A 683 -3.86 -43.70 0.45
CA VAL A 683 -2.58 -43.17 0.99
C VAL A 683 -1.41 -43.40 0.03
N THR A 684 -1.43 -44.54 -0.68
CA THR A 684 -0.45 -44.89 -1.71
C THR A 684 -0.51 -43.98 -2.95
N ALA A 685 -1.71 -43.68 -3.45
CA ALA A 685 -1.93 -42.82 -4.61
C ALA A 685 -1.52 -41.37 -4.31
N ARG A 686 -1.94 -40.84 -3.14
CA ARG A 686 -1.50 -39.52 -2.65
C ARG A 686 0.02 -39.47 -2.49
N GLY A 687 0.62 -40.53 -1.94
CA GLY A 687 2.07 -40.62 -1.76
C GLY A 687 2.85 -40.54 -3.07
N GLU A 688 2.35 -41.13 -4.16
CA GLU A 688 2.95 -40.99 -5.49
C GLU A 688 2.86 -39.57 -6.04
N GLU A 689 1.70 -38.94 -5.88
CA GLU A 689 1.49 -37.54 -6.29
C GLU A 689 2.43 -36.60 -5.53
N VAL A 690 2.47 -36.72 -4.20
CA VAL A 690 3.31 -35.88 -3.33
C VAL A 690 4.79 -36.09 -3.67
N ARG A 691 5.26 -37.34 -3.83
CA ARG A 691 6.66 -37.60 -4.22
C ARG A 691 6.98 -37.06 -5.61
N ARG A 692 6.05 -37.09 -6.57
CA ARG A 692 6.23 -36.47 -7.89
C ARG A 692 6.36 -34.94 -7.77
N ALA A 693 5.47 -34.29 -7.03
CA ALA A 693 5.53 -32.84 -6.81
C ALA A 693 6.85 -32.44 -6.12
N VAL A 694 7.24 -33.15 -5.06
CA VAL A 694 8.50 -32.92 -4.34
C VAL A 694 9.70 -33.16 -5.24
N ALA A 695 9.70 -34.20 -6.08
CA ALA A 695 10.81 -34.47 -7.01
C ALA A 695 11.00 -33.34 -8.03
N VAL A 696 9.92 -32.71 -8.49
CA VAL A 696 10.00 -31.51 -9.34
C VAL A 696 10.62 -30.35 -8.56
N PHE A 697 10.17 -30.12 -7.32
CA PHE A 697 10.67 -29.02 -6.49
C PHE A 697 12.13 -29.19 -6.08
N VAL A 698 12.61 -30.41 -5.80
CA VAL A 698 14.01 -30.73 -5.49
C VAL A 698 14.97 -30.22 -6.57
N ARG A 699 14.56 -30.23 -7.85
CA ARG A 699 15.38 -29.67 -8.94
C ARG A 699 15.59 -28.17 -8.74
N ARG A 700 14.54 -27.45 -8.36
CA ARG A 700 14.59 -26.02 -8.03
C ARG A 700 15.43 -25.75 -6.78
N MET A 701 15.32 -26.60 -5.76
CA MET A 701 16.16 -26.50 -4.55
C MET A 701 17.65 -26.64 -4.87
N LYS A 702 18.01 -27.63 -5.71
CA LYS A 702 19.40 -27.84 -6.15
C LYS A 702 19.95 -26.66 -6.94
N THR A 703 19.13 -26.03 -7.80
CA THR A 703 19.56 -24.82 -8.52
C THR A 703 19.79 -23.61 -7.60
N GLN A 704 19.15 -23.59 -6.43
CA GLN A 704 19.31 -22.54 -5.41
C GLN A 704 20.38 -22.88 -4.35
N ASN A 705 21.08 -24.02 -4.49
CA ASN A 705 22.02 -24.54 -3.48
C ASN A 705 21.41 -24.64 -2.06
N ASP A 706 20.13 -25.00 -1.97
CA ASP A 706 19.43 -25.11 -0.69
C ASP A 706 19.93 -26.32 0.12
N ALA A 707 20.33 -26.08 1.37
CA ALA A 707 20.86 -27.09 2.28
C ALA A 707 19.86 -28.23 2.57
N ASP A 708 18.55 -27.96 2.49
CA ASP A 708 17.51 -28.94 2.79
C ASP A 708 17.20 -29.87 1.60
N ALA A 709 17.79 -29.64 0.42
CA ALA A 709 17.52 -30.41 -0.79
C ALA A 709 17.75 -31.92 -0.58
N ALA A 710 18.76 -32.29 0.20
CA ALA A 710 19.08 -33.68 0.52
C ALA A 710 17.97 -34.38 1.32
N ALA A 711 17.32 -33.67 2.25
CA ALA A 711 16.22 -34.21 3.05
C ALA A 711 14.97 -34.46 2.17
N PHE A 712 14.66 -33.53 1.27
CA PHE A 712 13.56 -33.67 0.31
C PHE A 712 13.84 -34.80 -0.69
N GLU A 713 15.07 -34.92 -1.17
CA GLU A 713 15.49 -36.01 -2.05
C GLU A 713 15.37 -37.37 -1.37
N LYS A 714 15.75 -37.47 -0.09
CA LYS A 714 15.58 -38.69 0.71
C LYS A 714 14.11 -39.11 0.80
N PHE A 715 13.18 -38.17 0.98
CA PHE A 715 11.74 -38.45 0.97
C PHE A 715 11.27 -39.03 -0.36
N VAL A 716 11.71 -38.48 -1.49
CA VAL A 716 11.38 -39.01 -2.83
C VAL A 716 11.87 -40.46 -2.98
N HIS A 717 13.09 -40.76 -2.54
CA HIS A 717 13.74 -42.05 -2.73
C HIS A 717 13.33 -43.14 -1.73
N ASN A 718 12.78 -42.78 -0.57
CA ASN A 718 12.44 -43.71 0.52
C ASN A 718 11.46 -44.84 0.12
N ARG A 719 10.78 -44.74 -1.04
CA ARG A 719 9.93 -45.79 -1.59
C ARG A 719 10.71 -47.01 -2.10
N LYS A 720 11.97 -46.85 -2.52
CA LYS A 720 12.77 -47.94 -3.10
C LYS A 720 13.12 -49.04 -2.08
N ASN A 721 13.16 -48.74 -0.78
CA ASN A 721 13.58 -49.72 0.23
C ASN A 721 12.43 -50.53 0.85
N GLN A 722 11.16 -50.13 0.69
CA GLN A 722 10.02 -50.90 1.22
C GLN A 722 9.58 -52.04 0.30
N ASN A 723 9.69 -51.88 -1.03
CA ASN A 723 9.40 -52.99 -1.96
C ASN A 723 10.47 -54.09 -1.90
N VAL A 724 11.75 -53.73 -1.71
CA VAL A 724 12.84 -54.71 -1.58
C VAL A 724 12.72 -55.53 -0.29
N ALA A 725 12.25 -54.94 0.81
CA ALA A 725 12.03 -55.66 2.07
C ALA A 725 10.84 -56.63 2.01
N ASN A 726 9.79 -56.30 1.26
CA ASN A 726 8.65 -57.19 1.03
C ASN A 726 8.98 -58.35 0.08
N ASP A 727 9.78 -58.11 -0.95
CA ASP A 727 10.29 -59.18 -1.82
C ASP A 727 11.26 -60.11 -1.08
N ASP A 728 12.16 -59.59 -0.25
CA ASP A 728 13.06 -60.43 0.55
C ASP A 728 12.33 -61.26 1.62
N GLN A 729 11.23 -60.74 2.19
CA GLN A 729 10.38 -61.51 3.10
C GLN A 729 9.56 -62.58 2.38
N ASN A 730 9.07 -62.31 1.16
CA ASN A 730 8.38 -63.30 0.34
C ASN A 730 9.33 -64.40 -0.15
N VAL A 731 10.54 -64.04 -0.58
CA VAL A 731 11.59 -65.01 -0.97
C VAL A 731 12.04 -65.86 0.23
N LYS A 732 12.12 -65.29 1.45
CA LYS A 732 12.40 -66.07 2.68
C LYS A 732 11.24 -66.97 3.08
N LYS A 733 9.98 -66.56 2.89
CA LYS A 733 8.78 -67.40 3.12
C LYS A 733 8.68 -68.55 2.11
N GLU A 734 8.99 -68.32 0.84
CA GLU A 734 9.04 -69.37 -0.18
C GLU A 734 10.19 -70.35 0.06
N LYS A 735 11.38 -69.88 0.44
CA LYS A 735 12.50 -70.76 0.84
C LYS A 735 12.16 -71.61 2.07
N LYS A 736 11.39 -71.09 3.04
CA LYS A 736 10.89 -71.86 4.20
C LYS A 736 9.81 -72.89 3.80
N LYS A 737 8.87 -72.54 2.90
CA LYS A 737 7.88 -73.49 2.35
C LYS A 737 8.54 -74.60 1.52
N GLY A 738 9.55 -74.26 0.72
CA GLY A 738 10.37 -75.21 -0.04
C GLY A 738 11.16 -76.18 0.84
N LYS A 739 11.78 -75.69 1.93
CA LYS A 739 12.47 -76.56 2.92
C LYS A 739 11.50 -77.47 3.69
N LYS A 740 10.27 -77.03 3.99
CA LYS A 740 9.23 -77.88 4.62
C LYS A 740 8.74 -78.98 3.67
N ARG A 741 8.51 -78.67 2.38
CA ARG A 741 8.15 -79.69 1.35
C ARG A 741 9.27 -80.71 1.12
N ARG A 742 10.54 -80.29 1.11
CA ARG A 742 11.71 -81.19 0.96
C ARG A 742 11.97 -82.08 2.20
N LYS A 743 11.52 -81.67 3.39
CA LYS A 743 11.57 -82.50 4.61
C LYS A 743 10.41 -83.51 4.66
N GLN A 744 9.22 -83.16 4.14
CA GLN A 744 8.10 -84.10 4.01
C GLN A 744 8.29 -85.12 2.88
N SER A 745 9.02 -84.81 1.81
CA SER A 745 9.31 -85.80 0.74
C SER A 745 10.43 -86.79 1.10
N LYS A 746 11.26 -86.50 2.11
CA LYS A 746 12.31 -87.42 2.59
C LYS A 746 11.83 -88.41 3.66
N ASN A 747 10.68 -88.17 4.30
CA ASN A 747 10.06 -89.10 5.26
C ASN A 747 9.02 -90.05 4.63
N LYS A 748 8.89 -90.08 3.29
CA LYS A 748 8.00 -91.00 2.55
C LYS A 748 8.74 -91.93 1.57
N ALA A 749 10.08 -92.03 1.69
CA ALA A 749 10.92 -92.94 0.92
C ALA A 749 11.81 -93.77 1.86
N GLY A 750 11.18 -94.29 2.91
CA GLY A 750 11.76 -95.12 3.97
C GLY A 750 10.64 -95.95 4.62
N GLU A 751 9.92 -96.66 3.76
CA GLU A 751 9.20 -97.93 4.02
C GLU A 751 9.51 -98.82 2.81
#